data_AF-A0A727CW92-F1
#
_entry.id   AF-A0A727CW92-F1
#
_cell.length_a   1.000
_cell.length_b   1.000
_cell.length_c   1.000
_cell.angle_alpha   90.00
_cell.angle_beta   90.00
_cell.angle_gamma   90.00
#
_symmetry.space_group_name_H-M   'P 1'
#
loop_
_entity.id
_entity.type
_entity.pdbx_description
1 polymer ?
#
loop_
_entity_poly.entity_id
_entity_poly.type
_entity_poly.pdbx_seq_one_letter_code
_entity_poly.pdbx_strand_id
1 'polypeptide(L)'
;SQTPKEQKKGKVASNIFSVHNTSVSLKEKLKLPNISSVELSLPKKISELISSKKENNISKAVTNIKNNTDSVSLSKNDCYTSNIEDKASKIISECMRRNVINSAYTNMLTKAHKCNVTADKLDVNGLDEMKQISRQNLTNLRNDLYKLSNKEKAFLDSVLSVKLRATHASDTALINENNVITINAKNNVANKDVPSSERNIISSDITRPVDNEFISFLLEPGASGKKTLTSSGAYIYSFDIKQPAFEQTSYMRLHHSSDIMKADPKQYIRGLSKEAYTLLQKKDFNNDDLIFFGNDMRPGLGLYLIHKLREIPHKDREKILSMKSEKEIVKVIKGMLRAEIKTPKHFFSKDYTAGLADGRGGFLTPEKIDNKRYMASKVKNDYKALIHGSENIKNNPKIVLSAVKQDGKAIMLASDKLKDNKDIIQAAVKATGKSLELVPDKYKDDKNVVLAAVRQAGGALEFASERLKNDRDVVLAAVKKDGDALRYASERLRDDKDITLTAVQSKGYILSHASTRLKDDKDIVLAAVKSYGYSMQYVSERLKDDEDVVIAAIGKDGNALAHISDRFKDEKDIVLKAVQNDGYALKFASERLRDDKQTVLDSVNNYGPALEYASERLKDDKFVVLEAVSHSGHALKYASERMRDNNSVVSIAMKNDSNASRYASERVIELLRKNVTYKFV
;
A
#
# COMPACT_ATOMS: atom_id res chain seq x y z
N SER A 1 -9.21 39.38 72.84
CA SER A 1 -9.66 38.36 73.81
C SER A 1 -8.93 37.06 73.53
N GLN A 2 -8.11 36.66 74.50
CA GLN A 2 -7.73 35.28 74.86
C GLN A 2 -7.07 34.35 73.82
N THR A 3 -5.78 34.13 74.01
CA THR A 3 -5.12 32.81 73.94
C THR A 3 -5.84 31.79 74.85
N PRO A 4 -5.62 30.46 74.67
CA PRO A 4 -4.65 29.82 75.57
C PRO A 4 -3.80 28.69 74.97
N LYS A 5 -2.67 28.48 75.66
CA LYS A 5 -1.75 27.33 75.65
C LYS A 5 -2.34 26.13 76.42
N GLU A 6 -1.88 24.92 76.12
CA GLU A 6 -1.61 23.79 77.05
C GLU A 6 -0.87 22.66 76.27
N GLN A 7 0.43 22.38 76.44
CA GLN A 7 1.12 21.54 77.43
C GLN A 7 0.52 20.14 77.75
N LYS A 8 1.19 19.05 77.33
CA LYS A 8 1.86 18.06 78.22
C LYS A 8 2.46 16.82 77.50
N LYS A 9 3.72 16.54 77.85
CA LYS A 9 4.38 15.26 78.24
C LYS A 9 4.31 14.00 77.36
N GLY A 10 5.50 13.41 77.09
CA GLY A 10 5.78 12.03 77.51
C GLY A 10 6.41 11.03 76.50
N LYS A 11 7.73 10.85 76.61
CA LYS A 11 8.56 9.61 76.48
C LYS A 11 8.25 8.51 75.41
N VAL A 12 9.22 8.38 74.49
CA VAL A 12 10.09 7.21 74.16
C VAL A 12 9.50 5.81 73.87
N ALA A 13 9.92 5.31 72.69
CA ALA A 13 10.15 3.92 72.19
C ALA A 13 9.00 3.16 71.51
N SER A 14 9.07 3.01 70.17
CA SER A 14 9.59 1.80 69.49
C SER A 14 9.22 1.75 67.99
N ASN A 15 10.21 1.40 67.16
CA ASN A 15 10.23 0.77 65.83
C ASN A 15 9.21 1.08 64.69
N ILE A 16 9.79 1.53 63.56
CA ILE A 16 9.57 1.16 62.14
C ILE A 16 8.15 1.32 61.54
N PHE A 17 8.00 2.23 60.55
CA PHE A 17 7.56 1.94 59.16
C PHE A 17 7.75 3.20 58.28
N SER A 18 7.92 2.96 56.98
CA SER A 18 8.46 3.82 55.92
C SER A 18 7.44 4.66 55.13
N VAL A 19 7.99 5.56 54.27
CA VAL A 19 7.45 6.25 53.06
C VAL A 19 6.36 7.33 53.25
N HIS A 20 6.29 8.47 52.53
CA HIS A 20 6.81 8.93 51.23
C HIS A 20 6.93 10.47 51.22
N ASN A 21 7.85 11.05 50.43
CA ASN A 21 7.65 12.39 49.88
C ASN A 21 8.13 12.45 48.42
N THR A 22 7.27 12.99 47.56
CA THR A 22 7.17 12.78 46.11
C THR A 22 8.04 13.71 45.28
N SER A 23 8.58 13.18 44.18
CA SER A 23 9.36 13.88 43.15
C SER A 23 8.44 14.62 42.17
N VAL A 24 8.57 15.95 42.12
CA VAL A 24 8.01 16.77 41.03
C VAL A 24 8.88 16.56 39.79
N SER A 25 8.30 15.95 38.75
CA SER A 25 8.96 15.47 37.53
C SER A 25 9.11 16.58 36.47
N LEU A 26 10.23 16.55 35.74
CA LEU A 26 10.57 17.31 34.52
C LEU A 26 9.50 17.39 33.42
N LYS A 27 8.37 16.67 33.57
CA LYS A 27 7.23 16.68 32.64
C LYS A 27 6.47 18.02 32.60
N GLU A 28 6.40 18.76 33.70
CA GLU A 28 5.61 20.01 33.75
C GLU A 28 6.28 21.20 33.03
N LYS A 29 7.61 21.19 32.88
CA LYS A 29 8.34 22.29 32.21
C LYS A 29 8.42 22.18 30.68
N LEU A 30 8.10 21.03 30.08
CA LEU A 30 8.33 20.76 28.66
C LEU A 30 7.08 20.48 27.81
N LYS A 31 5.87 20.45 28.40
CA LYS A 31 4.57 20.22 27.70
C LYS A 31 4.64 19.20 26.54
N LEU A 32 5.28 18.05 26.78
CA LEU A 32 5.33 16.95 25.81
C LEU A 32 4.00 16.17 25.81
N PRO A 33 3.47 15.70 24.67
CA PRO A 33 2.31 14.80 24.65
C PRO A 33 2.67 13.46 25.33
N ASN A 34 1.69 12.84 26.00
CA ASN A 34 1.85 11.59 26.76
C ASN A 34 2.34 10.44 25.86
N ILE A 35 3.64 10.13 25.92
CA ILE A 35 4.21 8.88 25.42
C ILE A 35 4.35 7.94 26.61
N SER A 36 3.80 6.73 26.49
CA SER A 36 3.93 5.63 27.46
C SER A 36 5.40 5.36 27.79
N SER A 37 5.72 5.26 29.08
CA SER A 37 7.07 5.02 29.61
C SER A 37 7.73 3.79 29.01
N VAL A 38 8.76 4.00 28.18
CA VAL A 38 9.73 2.96 27.83
C VAL A 38 10.80 2.96 28.92
N GLU A 39 10.88 1.88 29.70
CA GLU A 39 12.01 1.63 30.61
C GLU A 39 13.30 1.51 29.80
N LEU A 40 14.18 2.51 29.92
CA LEU A 40 15.55 2.44 29.44
C LEU A 40 16.39 1.67 30.48
N SER A 41 16.52 0.35 30.31
CA SER A 41 17.50 -0.42 31.09
C SER A 41 18.92 -0.02 30.68
N LEU A 42 19.70 0.52 31.60
CA LEU A 42 21.12 0.85 31.41
C LEU A 42 21.93 -0.42 31.05
N PRO A 43 22.90 -0.37 30.11
CA PRO A 43 23.74 -1.52 29.79
C PRO A 43 24.66 -1.96 30.94
N LYS A 44 24.80 -3.28 31.14
CA LYS A 44 25.62 -3.93 32.19
C LYS A 44 27.08 -3.46 32.32
N LYS A 45 27.66 -2.81 31.29
CA LYS A 45 29.01 -2.24 31.35
C LYS A 45 29.16 -1.10 32.37
N ILE A 46 28.07 -0.43 32.75
CA ILE A 46 28.11 0.62 33.78
C ILE A 46 28.09 0.00 35.19
N SER A 47 27.46 -1.16 35.38
CA SER A 47 27.44 -1.86 36.67
C SER A 47 28.77 -2.52 37.04
N GLU A 48 29.58 -2.96 36.05
CA GLU A 48 30.90 -3.55 36.30
C GLU A 48 31.98 -2.52 36.64
N LEU A 49 31.82 -1.26 36.21
CA LEU A 49 32.69 -0.13 36.58
C LEU A 49 32.60 0.25 38.06
N ILE A 50 31.63 -0.28 38.81
CA ILE A 50 31.38 0.03 40.23
C ILE A 50 32.01 -1.03 41.16
N SER A 51 32.47 -2.16 40.64
CA SER A 51 32.94 -3.29 41.45
C SER A 51 34.33 -3.81 41.06
N SER A 52 35.40 -3.17 41.55
CA SER A 52 36.59 -3.88 42.05
C SER A 52 37.59 -2.93 42.72
N LYS A 53 37.79 -3.12 44.03
CA LYS A 53 38.94 -2.63 44.79
C LYS A 53 39.95 -3.76 44.90
N LYS A 54 41.19 -3.57 44.42
CA LYS A 54 42.43 -3.73 45.22
C LYS A 54 43.71 -3.51 44.40
N GLU A 55 44.52 -2.59 44.94
CA GLU A 55 45.99 -2.53 45.04
C GLU A 55 46.89 -2.36 43.80
N ASN A 56 47.42 -1.13 43.74
CA ASN A 56 48.80 -0.71 43.49
C ASN A 56 49.38 -0.64 42.06
N ASN A 57 49.72 0.61 41.70
CA ASN A 57 50.81 1.08 40.84
C ASN A 57 50.65 1.00 39.30
N ILE A 58 50.15 2.09 38.69
CA ILE A 58 50.96 3.16 38.03
C ILE A 58 50.03 4.11 37.26
N SER A 59 50.33 5.39 37.39
CA SER A 59 49.61 6.59 36.98
C SER A 59 49.74 6.93 35.49
N LYS A 60 48.65 7.40 34.87
CA LYS A 60 48.52 8.69 34.14
C LYS A 60 47.24 8.71 33.28
N ALA A 61 46.18 9.35 33.77
CA ALA A 61 45.32 10.31 33.06
C ALA A 61 43.99 10.51 33.82
N VAL A 62 43.79 11.73 34.31
CA VAL A 62 42.51 12.33 34.74
C VAL A 62 41.85 11.72 35.98
N THR A 63 42.35 12.12 37.16
CA THR A 63 41.59 12.09 38.42
C THR A 63 41.47 13.52 38.96
N ASN A 64 40.29 14.13 38.78
CA ASN A 64 39.61 14.98 39.77
C ASN A 64 38.39 15.68 39.16
N ILE A 65 37.20 15.13 39.41
CA ILE A 65 36.05 15.96 39.78
C ILE A 65 35.73 15.55 41.21
N LYS A 66 36.27 16.31 42.18
CA LYS A 66 35.83 16.25 43.57
C LYS A 66 34.52 17.04 43.65
N ASN A 67 33.45 16.40 44.08
CA ASN A 67 32.34 17.11 44.73
C ASN A 67 32.81 17.46 46.14
N ASN A 68 33.46 18.62 46.31
CA ASN A 68 33.59 19.21 47.65
C ASN A 68 32.23 19.81 48.02
N THR A 69 31.53 19.13 48.92
CA THR A 69 30.42 19.70 49.68
C THR A 69 31.03 20.31 50.94
N ASP A 70 31.70 21.46 50.80
CA ASP A 70 32.06 22.28 51.94
C ASP A 70 31.24 23.57 51.90
N SER A 71 30.45 23.75 52.95
CA SER A 71 29.66 24.93 53.24
C SER A 71 30.55 26.17 53.33
N VAL A 72 30.50 27.04 52.32
CA VAL A 72 30.87 28.46 52.47
C VAL A 72 29.86 29.30 51.69
N SER A 73 29.12 30.11 52.45
CA SER A 73 28.24 31.17 51.97
C SER A 73 29.03 32.22 51.18
N LEU A 74 28.92 32.26 49.86
CA LEU A 74 29.36 33.42 49.07
C LEU A 74 28.42 33.67 47.87
N SER A 75 28.18 34.96 47.67
CA SER A 75 27.15 35.62 46.88
C SER A 75 27.27 35.49 45.35
N LYS A 76 26.11 35.60 44.68
CA LYS A 76 25.83 36.11 43.32
C LYS A 76 26.97 35.98 42.29
N ASN A 77 26.82 35.04 41.35
CA ASN A 77 27.24 35.21 39.94
C ASN A 77 26.60 34.12 39.05
N ASP A 78 25.43 34.42 38.48
CA ASP A 78 24.58 33.54 37.65
C ASP A 78 25.11 33.25 36.22
N CYS A 79 26.41 33.42 35.94
CA CYS A 79 26.95 33.26 34.58
C CYS A 79 27.79 31.98 34.36
N TYR A 80 28.26 31.31 35.42
CA TYR A 80 29.16 30.15 35.29
C TYR A 80 28.46 28.79 35.41
N THR A 81 27.37 28.70 36.19
CA THR A 81 26.61 27.46 36.41
C THR A 81 25.81 27.01 35.19
N SER A 82 25.21 27.95 34.43
CA SER A 82 24.46 27.62 33.21
C SER A 82 25.34 26.99 32.12
N ASN A 83 26.63 27.32 32.09
CA ASN A 83 27.58 26.85 31.08
C ASN A 83 28.07 25.42 31.37
N ILE A 84 28.08 24.99 32.63
CA ILE A 84 28.44 23.62 33.04
C ILE A 84 27.25 22.67 32.85
N GLU A 85 26.04 23.11 33.23
CA GLU A 85 24.81 22.35 33.02
C GLU A 85 24.50 22.16 31.53
N ASP A 86 24.72 23.18 30.70
CA ASP A 86 24.56 23.08 29.24
C ASP A 86 25.61 22.15 28.60
N LYS A 87 26.87 22.17 29.10
CA LYS A 87 27.90 21.22 28.67
C LYS A 87 27.57 19.78 29.08
N ALA A 88 27.11 19.56 30.31
CA ALA A 88 26.69 18.23 30.77
C ALA A 88 25.49 17.70 29.98
N SER A 89 24.49 18.55 29.72
CA SER A 89 23.32 18.22 28.90
C SER A 89 23.70 17.86 27.45
N LYS A 90 24.64 18.59 26.85
CA LYS A 90 25.21 18.27 25.53
C LYS A 90 25.91 16.91 25.52
N ILE A 91 26.77 16.64 26.50
CA ILE A 91 27.49 15.36 26.61
C ILE A 91 26.53 14.19 26.79
N ILE A 92 25.52 14.33 27.66
CA ILE A 92 24.50 13.29 27.90
C ILE A 92 23.70 13.03 26.61
N SER A 93 23.26 14.09 25.94
CA SER A 93 22.52 13.99 24.67
C SER A 93 23.36 13.34 23.57
N GLU A 94 24.64 13.65 23.50
CA GLU A 94 25.59 13.10 22.54
C GLU A 94 25.87 11.62 22.81
N CYS A 95 26.05 11.22 24.08
CA CYS A 95 26.16 9.83 24.50
C CYS A 95 24.89 9.02 24.20
N MET A 96 23.70 9.57 24.50
CA MET A 96 22.43 8.89 24.19
C MET A 96 22.25 8.70 22.68
N ARG A 97 22.52 9.73 21.87
CA ARG A 97 22.48 9.60 20.40
C ARG A 97 23.45 8.54 19.90
N ARG A 98 24.69 8.55 20.39
CA ARG A 98 25.71 7.58 19.99
C ARG A 98 25.29 6.15 20.31
N ASN A 99 24.66 5.91 21.46
CA ASN A 99 24.16 4.59 21.84
C ASN A 99 22.99 4.13 20.97
N VAL A 100 22.01 5.01 20.68
CA VAL A 100 20.88 4.69 19.80
C VAL A 100 21.35 4.38 18.37
N ILE A 101 22.26 5.20 17.85
CA ILE A 101 22.86 5.00 16.52
C ILE A 101 23.63 3.69 16.47
N ASN A 102 24.48 3.42 17.46
CA ASN A 102 25.26 2.19 17.50
C ASN A 102 24.34 0.95 17.56
N SER A 103 23.28 1.00 18.38
CA SER A 103 22.30 -0.08 18.45
C SER A 103 21.65 -0.36 17.09
N ALA A 104 21.27 0.67 16.33
CA ALA A 104 20.65 0.49 15.01
C ALA A 104 21.62 -0.21 14.03
N TYR A 105 22.89 0.17 14.03
CA TYR A 105 23.88 -0.46 13.17
C TYR A 105 24.26 -1.88 13.61
N THR A 106 24.45 -2.12 14.91
CA THR A 106 24.69 -3.46 15.45
C THR A 106 23.52 -4.38 15.10
N ASN A 107 22.27 -3.92 15.20
CA ASN A 107 21.09 -4.70 14.82
C ASN A 107 21.02 -4.97 13.31
N MET A 108 21.36 -3.99 12.46
CA MET A 108 21.43 -4.18 11.00
C MET A 108 22.46 -5.26 10.64
N LEU A 109 23.67 -5.16 11.19
CA LEU A 109 24.79 -6.05 10.89
C LEU A 109 24.52 -7.45 11.45
N THR A 110 24.07 -7.58 12.70
CA THR A 110 23.74 -8.90 13.28
C THR A 110 22.62 -9.62 12.52
N LYS A 111 21.62 -8.89 11.99
CA LYS A 111 20.57 -9.48 11.14
C LYS A 111 21.10 -9.90 9.77
N ALA A 112 22.02 -9.14 9.16
CA ALA A 112 22.69 -9.52 7.93
C ALA A 112 23.52 -10.80 8.13
N HIS A 113 24.22 -10.92 9.26
CA HIS A 113 24.99 -12.10 9.63
C HIS A 113 24.10 -13.30 10.00
N LYS A 114 22.88 -13.13 10.52
CA LYS A 114 21.94 -14.24 10.80
C LYS A 114 21.49 -15.02 9.56
N CYS A 115 21.74 -14.54 8.34
CA CYS A 115 21.58 -15.34 7.12
C CYS A 115 22.72 -16.36 6.90
N ASN A 116 23.84 -16.22 7.62
CA ASN A 116 24.98 -17.13 7.62
C ASN A 116 25.38 -17.43 9.09
N VAL A 117 24.82 -18.50 9.68
CA VAL A 117 25.12 -19.15 11.00
C VAL A 117 26.55 -18.86 11.55
N THR A 118 26.91 -18.69 12.84
CA THR A 118 26.36 -18.91 14.20
C THR A 118 26.54 -17.63 15.03
N ALA A 119 25.64 -17.40 16.00
CA ALA A 119 25.72 -16.28 16.93
C ALA A 119 26.66 -16.58 18.10
N ASP A 120 27.93 -16.17 17.98
CA ASP A 120 28.79 -15.97 19.16
C ASP A 120 28.85 -14.48 19.52
N LYS A 121 28.79 -14.24 20.83
CA LYS A 121 28.77 -12.92 21.48
C LYS A 121 30.03 -12.12 21.12
N LEU A 122 29.97 -11.33 20.05
CA LEU A 122 30.86 -10.19 19.90
C LEU A 122 30.15 -8.92 20.37
N ASP A 123 30.80 -8.23 21.28
CA ASP A 123 30.54 -6.86 21.72
C ASP A 123 30.89 -5.89 20.57
N VAL A 124 30.16 -6.00 19.45
CA VAL A 124 30.45 -5.24 18.23
C VAL A 124 29.83 -3.85 18.30
N ASN A 125 30.70 -2.84 18.21
CA ASN A 125 30.30 -1.46 17.95
C ASN A 125 29.96 -1.32 16.46
N GLY A 126 28.70 -1.56 16.10
CA GLY A 126 28.23 -1.58 14.71
C GLY A 126 28.43 -0.25 13.97
N LEU A 127 28.47 0.87 14.69
CA LEU A 127 28.79 2.17 14.07
C LEU A 127 30.24 2.21 13.55
N ASP A 128 31.19 1.67 14.30
CA ASP A 128 32.60 1.66 13.87
C ASP A 128 32.86 0.62 12.77
N GLU A 129 32.15 -0.50 12.81
CA GLU A 129 32.15 -1.49 11.71
C GLU A 129 31.59 -0.88 10.41
N MET A 130 30.51 -0.11 10.46
CA MET A 130 30.00 0.61 9.29
C MET A 130 31.00 1.60 8.69
N LYS A 131 31.75 2.32 9.54
CA LYS A 131 32.83 3.19 9.06
C LYS A 131 33.96 2.38 8.43
N GLN A 132 34.27 1.21 8.96
CA GLN A 132 35.28 0.32 8.38
C GLN A 132 34.84 -0.21 7.01
N ILE A 133 33.60 -0.67 6.88
CA ILE A 133 33.02 -1.09 5.59
C ILE A 133 33.10 0.05 4.57
N SER A 134 32.69 1.27 4.96
CA SER A 134 32.77 2.46 4.11
C SER A 134 34.18 2.74 3.60
N ARG A 135 35.18 2.73 4.51
CA ARG A 135 36.58 2.96 4.16
C ARG A 135 37.15 1.85 3.27
N GLN A 136 36.77 0.60 3.52
CA GLN A 136 37.20 -0.53 2.71
C GLN A 136 36.63 -0.41 1.29
N ASN A 137 35.34 -0.11 1.15
CA ASN A 137 34.70 0.14 -0.14
C ASN A 137 35.36 1.28 -0.91
N LEU A 138 35.68 2.38 -0.22
CA LEU A 138 36.37 3.51 -0.84
C LEU A 138 37.79 3.13 -1.30
N THR A 139 38.49 2.32 -0.50
CA THR A 139 39.85 1.84 -0.81
C THR A 139 39.83 0.87 -2.00
N ASN A 140 38.87 -0.05 -2.03
CA ASN A 140 38.67 -0.98 -3.15
C ASN A 140 38.40 -0.22 -4.44
N LEU A 141 37.47 0.75 -4.43
CA LEU A 141 37.22 1.59 -5.61
C LEU A 141 38.47 2.36 -6.07
N ARG A 142 39.28 2.88 -5.14
CA ARG A 142 40.53 3.57 -5.48
C ARG A 142 41.54 2.61 -6.12
N ASN A 143 41.65 1.39 -5.60
CA ASN A 143 42.56 0.38 -6.12
C ASN A 143 42.12 -0.08 -7.51
N ASP A 144 40.82 -0.36 -7.71
CA ASP A 144 40.26 -0.76 -9.01
C ASP A 144 40.42 0.33 -10.07
N LEU A 145 40.36 1.60 -9.66
CA LEU A 145 40.56 2.75 -10.54
C LEU A 145 42.02 3.08 -10.81
N TYR A 146 42.98 2.51 -10.08
CA TYR A 146 44.41 2.87 -10.19
C TYR A 146 44.60 4.40 -10.24
N LYS A 147 45.36 4.89 -11.23
CA LYS A 147 45.59 6.33 -11.44
C LYS A 147 44.46 6.94 -12.27
N LEU A 148 43.82 7.97 -11.72
CA LEU A 148 42.86 8.80 -12.45
C LEU A 148 43.58 9.71 -13.45
N SER A 149 43.04 9.79 -14.67
CA SER A 149 43.44 10.77 -15.69
C SER A 149 43.07 12.20 -15.28
N ASN A 150 43.68 13.21 -15.93
CA ASN A 150 43.36 14.62 -15.65
C ASN A 150 41.88 14.96 -15.93
N LYS A 151 41.26 14.32 -16.94
CA LYS A 151 39.84 14.49 -17.26
C LYS A 151 38.95 13.85 -16.20
N GLU A 152 39.28 12.66 -15.72
CA GLU A 152 38.56 11.99 -14.63
C GLU A 152 38.65 12.77 -13.32
N LYS A 153 39.81 13.36 -13.01
CA LYS A 153 39.97 14.24 -11.83
C LYS A 153 39.08 15.48 -11.94
N ALA A 154 39.09 16.17 -13.08
CA ALA A 154 38.24 17.33 -13.30
C ALA A 154 36.74 16.99 -13.24
N PHE A 155 36.35 15.82 -13.75
CA PHE A 155 34.99 15.31 -13.62
C PHE A 155 34.64 15.00 -12.15
N LEU A 156 35.53 14.36 -11.40
CA LEU A 156 35.36 14.10 -9.98
C LEU A 156 35.16 15.40 -9.19
N ASP A 157 35.98 16.42 -9.44
CA ASP A 157 35.86 17.74 -8.82
C ASP A 157 34.49 18.37 -9.13
N SER A 158 34.02 18.21 -10.37
CA SER A 158 32.69 18.67 -10.80
C SER A 158 31.58 17.95 -10.03
N VAL A 159 31.64 16.62 -9.89
CA VAL A 159 30.68 15.83 -9.08
C VAL A 159 30.71 16.26 -7.62
N LEU A 160 31.90 16.46 -7.04
CA LEU A 160 32.08 16.89 -5.65
C LEU A 160 31.66 18.36 -5.42
N SER A 161 31.53 19.17 -6.46
CA SER A 161 31.01 20.54 -6.38
C SER A 161 29.48 20.60 -6.35
N VAL A 162 28.79 19.61 -6.94
CA VAL A 162 27.33 19.58 -7.01
C VAL A 162 26.72 19.48 -5.61
N LYS A 163 25.70 20.32 -5.36
CA LYS A 163 24.90 20.26 -4.14
C LYS A 163 24.07 18.98 -4.17
N LEU A 164 24.20 18.16 -3.13
CA LEU A 164 23.47 16.90 -3.00
C LEU A 164 22.46 17.03 -1.87
N ARG A 165 21.22 16.61 -2.11
CA ARG A 165 20.15 16.74 -1.13
C ARG A 165 19.50 15.40 -0.84
N ALA A 166 19.15 15.18 0.43
CA ALA A 166 18.32 14.06 0.86
C ALA A 166 16.86 14.50 0.81
N THR A 167 15.98 13.77 0.12
CA THR A 167 14.55 14.11 0.02
C THR A 167 13.66 13.05 0.65
N HIS A 168 12.66 13.51 1.41
CA HIS A 168 11.64 12.71 2.06
C HIS A 168 10.25 13.25 1.74
N ALA A 169 9.29 12.36 1.49
CA ALA A 169 7.91 12.74 1.20
C ALA A 169 6.96 12.19 2.27
N SER A 170 5.97 12.98 2.68
CA SER A 170 5.01 12.64 3.74
C SER A 170 3.61 13.13 3.38
N ASP A 171 2.58 12.39 3.79
CA ASP A 171 1.18 12.84 3.63
C ASP A 171 0.74 13.83 4.72
N THR A 172 1.53 13.95 5.79
CA THR A 172 1.29 14.87 6.92
C THR A 172 2.43 15.89 7.06
N ALA A 173 2.10 17.04 7.64
CA ALA A 173 3.10 18.04 8.00
C ALA A 173 3.96 17.52 9.17
N LEU A 174 5.27 17.40 8.96
CA LEU A 174 6.23 16.87 9.94
C LEU A 174 6.93 17.96 10.77
N ILE A 175 6.49 19.22 10.64
CA ILE A 175 7.08 20.38 11.30
C ILE A 175 6.28 20.67 12.56
N ASN A 176 6.96 20.75 13.71
CA ASN A 176 6.32 21.15 14.96
C ASN A 176 6.26 22.67 15.13
N GLU A 177 5.57 23.13 16.18
CA GLU A 177 5.43 24.54 16.56
C GLU A 177 6.76 25.30 16.74
N ASN A 178 7.85 24.60 17.05
CA ASN A 178 9.20 25.16 17.21
C ASN A 178 10.01 25.18 15.90
N ASN A 179 9.36 24.97 14.76
CA ASN A 179 9.98 24.89 13.43
C ASN A 179 11.06 23.80 13.31
N VAL A 180 10.90 22.69 14.05
CA VAL A 180 11.77 21.52 13.97
C VAL A 180 11.03 20.43 13.21
N ILE A 181 11.62 19.91 12.14
CA ILE A 181 11.10 18.71 11.50
C ILE A 181 11.46 17.48 12.30
N THR A 182 10.49 16.57 12.48
CA THR A 182 10.70 15.28 13.14
C THR A 182 10.28 14.16 12.19
N ILE A 183 11.22 13.28 11.85
CA ILE A 183 10.97 12.09 11.04
C ILE A 183 11.34 10.87 11.87
N ASN A 184 10.45 9.89 11.93
CA ASN A 184 10.64 8.64 12.66
C ASN A 184 10.56 7.45 11.70
N ALA A 185 11.40 6.42 11.90
CA ALA A 185 11.27 5.16 11.16
C ALA A 185 9.97 4.43 11.56
N LYS A 186 9.41 3.63 10.64
CA LYS A 186 8.14 2.92 10.85
C LYS A 186 8.24 2.00 12.08
N ASN A 187 7.34 2.18 13.05
CA ASN A 187 7.10 1.18 14.08
C ASN A 187 6.01 0.21 13.59
N ASN A 188 6.33 -1.06 13.40
CA ASN A 188 5.29 -2.09 13.46
C ASN A 188 4.89 -2.25 14.93
N VAL A 189 3.91 -1.48 15.39
CA VAL A 189 3.23 -1.79 16.66
C VAL A 189 1.88 -2.39 16.33
N ALA A 190 1.74 -3.69 16.60
CA ALA A 190 0.47 -4.35 16.79
C ALA A 190 -0.14 -3.96 18.15
N ASN A 191 -0.32 -2.66 18.42
CA ASN A 191 -1.14 -2.17 19.54
C ASN A 191 -2.33 -1.43 18.95
N LYS A 192 -3.53 -1.91 19.30
CA LYS A 192 -4.82 -1.48 18.75
C LYS A 192 -5.30 -0.11 19.24
N ASP A 193 -4.51 0.65 20.00
CA ASP A 193 -5.01 1.84 20.73
C ASP A 193 -4.29 3.16 20.41
N VAL A 194 -3.65 3.31 19.24
CA VAL A 194 -3.11 4.62 18.80
C VAL A 194 -3.94 5.18 17.64
N PRO A 195 -4.42 6.45 17.71
CA PRO A 195 -5.21 7.07 16.66
C PRO A 195 -4.50 7.03 15.30
N SER A 196 -5.30 6.79 14.26
CA SER A 196 -4.89 6.59 12.85
C SER A 196 -4.10 7.72 12.18
N SER A 197 -3.83 8.83 12.88
CA SER A 197 -3.19 10.06 12.40
C SER A 197 -1.65 10.05 12.42
N GLU A 198 -1.01 9.05 13.02
CA GLU A 198 0.46 8.91 13.05
C GLU A 198 1.01 7.92 12.01
N ARG A 199 0.18 7.55 11.02
CA ARG A 199 0.62 6.68 9.92
C ARG A 199 1.40 7.51 8.89
N ASN A 200 2.73 7.50 9.00
CA ASN A 200 3.62 7.95 7.93
C ASN A 200 3.52 6.95 6.76
N ILE A 201 2.63 7.24 5.81
CA ILE A 201 2.39 6.38 4.65
C ILE A 201 3.53 6.59 3.64
N ILE A 202 4.37 5.57 3.51
CA ILE A 202 4.87 5.14 2.21
C ILE A 202 4.04 3.91 1.88
N SER A 203 3.14 4.03 0.88
CA SER A 203 2.37 2.92 0.34
C SER A 203 3.32 1.91 -0.28
N SER A 204 3.08 0.63 0.02
CA SER A 204 3.63 -0.60 -0.59
C SER A 204 5.06 -0.46 -1.12
N ASP A 205 6.04 -1.02 -0.41
CA ASP A 205 7.29 -1.58 -0.95
C ASP A 205 8.40 -1.39 0.08
N ILE A 206 8.55 -2.35 1.00
CA ILE A 206 9.84 -3.04 1.24
C ILE A 206 9.52 -4.40 1.86
N THR A 207 9.73 -5.48 1.12
CA THR A 207 9.80 -6.84 1.66
C THR A 207 11.20 -7.13 2.19
N ARG A 208 11.63 -6.50 3.31
CA ARG A 208 12.66 -7.04 4.22
C ARG A 208 12.46 -6.49 5.66
N PRO A 209 12.59 -7.30 6.73
CA PRO A 209 12.35 -6.88 8.13
C PRO A 209 13.39 -5.89 8.73
N VAL A 210 14.30 -5.32 7.93
CA VAL A 210 15.45 -4.51 8.38
C VAL A 210 15.13 -3.01 8.42
N ASP A 211 14.11 -2.54 7.69
CA ASP A 211 13.83 -1.10 7.50
C ASP A 211 13.13 -0.38 8.68
N ASN A 212 12.89 -1.05 9.81
CA ASN A 212 12.23 -0.42 10.96
C ASN A 212 13.17 0.44 11.83
N GLU A 213 14.48 0.38 11.57
CA GLU A 213 15.49 1.13 12.34
C GLU A 213 16.09 2.32 11.58
N PHE A 214 15.76 2.46 10.29
CA PHE A 214 16.29 3.51 9.43
C PHE A 214 15.19 4.26 8.68
N ILE A 215 15.34 5.57 8.62
CA ILE A 215 14.58 6.47 7.77
C ILE A 215 15.26 6.51 6.41
N SER A 216 14.44 6.47 5.36
CA SER A 216 14.90 6.43 3.98
C SER A 216 14.70 7.78 3.30
N PHE A 217 15.75 8.26 2.63
CA PHE A 217 15.75 9.47 1.83
C PHE A 217 16.25 9.14 0.41
N LEU A 218 15.67 9.79 -0.59
CA LEU A 218 16.18 9.71 -1.96
C LEU A 218 17.22 10.80 -2.20
N LEU A 219 18.36 10.45 -2.81
CA LEU A 219 19.36 11.41 -3.25
C LEU A 219 18.84 12.23 -4.44
N GLU A 220 18.83 13.55 -4.30
CA GLU A 220 18.51 14.50 -5.36
C GLU A 220 19.71 15.45 -5.60
N PRO A 221 20.38 15.37 -6.77
CA PRO A 221 21.45 16.29 -7.13
C PRO A 221 20.92 17.64 -7.65
N GLY A 222 21.59 18.72 -7.25
CA GLY A 222 21.35 20.10 -7.68
C GLY A 222 20.65 20.98 -6.63
N ALA A 223 20.76 22.30 -6.81
CA ALA A 223 20.14 23.28 -5.91
C ALA A 223 18.60 23.32 -5.99
N SER A 224 18.03 23.14 -7.18
CA SER A 224 16.56 23.11 -7.38
C SER A 224 16.06 21.66 -7.27
N GLY A 225 15.50 21.28 -6.12
CA GLY A 225 14.92 19.95 -5.87
C GLY A 225 13.68 19.67 -6.71
N LYS A 226 13.85 19.52 -8.03
CA LYS A 226 12.80 19.14 -8.98
C LYS A 226 12.64 17.62 -8.92
N LYS A 227 11.81 17.13 -8.00
CA LYS A 227 11.41 15.72 -7.94
C LYS A 227 10.05 15.58 -8.59
N THR A 228 9.94 14.88 -9.73
CA THR A 228 8.65 14.48 -10.30
C THR A 228 8.01 13.43 -9.38
N LEU A 229 6.71 13.57 -9.10
CA LEU A 229 5.99 12.70 -8.16
C LEU A 229 6.23 11.21 -8.48
N THR A 230 6.68 10.46 -7.48
CA THR A 230 6.16 9.12 -7.21
C THR A 230 4.89 9.26 -6.37
N SER A 231 4.07 8.23 -6.30
CA SER A 231 2.75 8.13 -5.67
C SER A 231 2.65 8.46 -4.16
N SER A 232 3.60 9.17 -3.56
CA SER A 232 3.72 9.34 -2.12
C SER A 232 4.01 10.77 -1.69
N GLY A 233 3.13 11.33 -0.85
CA GLY A 233 3.40 12.52 -0.03
C GLY A 233 2.88 13.85 -0.57
N ALA A 234 1.89 14.43 0.13
CA ALA A 234 1.46 15.83 -0.02
C ALA A 234 2.57 16.85 0.33
N TYR A 235 3.51 16.48 1.20
CA TYR A 235 4.62 17.30 1.69
C TYR A 235 5.96 16.71 1.23
N ILE A 236 6.87 17.54 0.73
CA ILE A 236 8.25 17.15 0.38
C ILE A 236 9.22 17.96 1.22
N TYR A 237 10.13 17.26 1.88
CA TYR A 237 11.21 17.83 2.69
C TYR A 237 12.55 17.50 2.05
N SER A 238 13.41 18.50 1.96
CA SER A 238 14.73 18.37 1.34
C SER A 238 15.82 18.96 2.23
N PHE A 239 16.85 18.17 2.48
CA PHE A 239 17.95 18.50 3.39
C PHE A 239 19.28 18.50 2.65
N ASP A 240 20.22 19.36 3.05
CA ASP A 240 21.58 19.28 2.55
C ASP A 240 22.29 18.09 3.23
N ILE A 241 22.91 17.20 2.44
CA ILE A 241 23.59 16.02 3.01
C ILE A 241 24.86 16.39 3.78
N LYS A 242 25.33 17.64 3.71
CA LYS A 242 26.43 18.16 4.52
C LYS A 242 26.01 18.54 5.95
N GLN A 243 24.72 18.43 6.29
CA GLN A 243 24.30 18.66 7.66
C GLN A 243 24.89 17.58 8.58
N PRO A 244 25.26 17.91 9.84
CA PRO A 244 25.82 16.96 10.79
C PRO A 244 24.98 15.69 10.97
N ALA A 245 23.65 15.80 10.86
CA ALA A 245 22.75 14.66 10.93
C ALA A 245 23.03 13.60 9.86
N PHE A 246 23.45 14.00 8.65
CA PHE A 246 23.82 13.06 7.58
C PHE A 246 25.29 12.66 7.68
N GLU A 247 26.21 13.61 7.88
CA GLU A 247 27.66 13.34 7.92
C GLU A 247 28.09 12.44 9.07
N GLN A 248 27.41 12.51 10.22
CA GLN A 248 27.82 11.79 11.43
C GLN A 248 27.06 10.49 11.65
N THR A 249 25.90 10.32 11.02
CA THR A 249 24.98 9.24 11.40
C THR A 249 24.37 8.48 10.24
N SER A 250 24.53 8.93 8.99
CA SER A 250 23.85 8.34 7.84
C SER A 250 24.81 7.61 6.91
N TYR A 251 24.27 6.69 6.13
CA TYR A 251 24.99 6.06 5.03
C TYR A 251 24.22 6.18 3.72
N MET A 252 24.96 6.25 2.62
CA MET A 252 24.44 6.18 1.26
C MET A 252 24.68 4.79 0.70
N ARG A 253 23.65 4.24 0.08
CA ARG A 253 23.71 3.00 -0.68
C ARG A 253 23.51 3.33 -2.16
N LEU A 254 24.41 2.85 -3.01
CA LEU A 254 24.37 3.11 -4.45
C LEU A 254 23.57 2.06 -5.26
N HIS A 255 22.84 1.16 -4.58
CA HIS A 255 22.11 0.03 -5.19
C HIS A 255 20.76 0.41 -5.83
N HIS A 256 20.35 -0.39 -6.83
CA HIS A 256 19.00 -0.40 -7.44
C HIS A 256 18.06 -1.37 -6.70
N SER A 257 17.51 -1.01 -5.54
CA SER A 257 16.52 -1.88 -4.87
C SER A 257 15.17 -1.82 -5.58
N SER A 258 14.71 -2.98 -6.05
CA SER A 258 13.36 -3.31 -6.57
C SER A 258 12.86 -2.59 -7.84
N ASP A 259 12.06 -3.32 -8.62
CA ASP A 259 11.72 -3.15 -10.04
C ASP A 259 10.98 -1.88 -10.49
N ILE A 260 10.92 -0.80 -9.70
CA ILE A 260 9.94 0.25 -9.97
C ILE A 260 10.51 1.48 -10.68
N MET A 261 11.81 1.74 -10.64
CA MET A 261 12.40 2.81 -11.47
C MET A 261 13.90 2.59 -11.73
N LYS A 262 14.26 1.86 -12.80
CA LYS A 262 15.66 1.79 -13.25
C LYS A 262 16.16 3.19 -13.62
N ALA A 263 17.43 3.50 -13.34
CA ALA A 263 18.04 4.71 -13.90
C ALA A 263 17.98 4.59 -15.43
N ASP A 264 17.53 5.65 -16.11
CA ASP A 264 17.46 5.67 -17.56
C ASP A 264 18.41 6.74 -18.10
N PRO A 265 19.65 6.37 -18.47
CA PRO A 265 20.59 7.33 -19.02
C PRO A 265 20.06 7.99 -20.30
N LYS A 266 19.16 7.35 -21.07
CA LYS A 266 18.58 7.93 -22.30
C LYS A 266 17.70 9.14 -22.00
N GLN A 267 17.02 9.16 -20.86
CA GLN A 267 16.18 10.27 -20.43
C GLN A 267 17.01 11.55 -20.17
N TYR A 268 18.23 11.39 -19.64
CA TYR A 268 19.03 12.50 -19.13
C TYR A 268 20.26 12.84 -19.97
N ILE A 269 20.92 11.85 -20.57
CA ILE A 269 22.18 11.99 -21.31
C ILE A 269 21.91 11.61 -22.77
N ARG A 270 21.87 12.61 -23.67
CA ARG A 270 21.56 12.39 -25.09
C ARG A 270 22.81 12.09 -25.93
N GLY A 271 22.63 11.28 -26.97
CA GLY A 271 23.62 11.04 -28.02
C GLY A 271 24.82 10.21 -27.58
N LEU A 272 24.60 9.23 -26.71
CA LEU A 272 25.54 8.13 -26.49
C LEU A 272 25.25 7.00 -27.48
N SER A 273 26.21 6.10 -27.70
CA SER A 273 25.98 4.88 -28.47
C SER A 273 24.97 3.93 -27.80
N LYS A 274 24.36 3.04 -28.58
CA LYS A 274 23.46 1.99 -28.07
C LYS A 274 24.18 1.05 -27.09
N GLU A 275 25.44 0.77 -27.35
CA GLU A 275 26.31 -0.03 -26.49
C GLU A 275 26.53 0.66 -25.13
N ALA A 276 26.91 1.94 -25.12
CA ALA A 276 27.07 2.70 -23.88
C ALA A 276 25.80 2.72 -23.03
N TYR A 277 24.62 2.94 -23.65
CA TYR A 277 23.35 2.87 -22.91
C TYR A 277 23.10 1.49 -22.28
N THR A 278 23.48 0.42 -22.97
CA THR A 278 23.28 -0.95 -22.49
C THR A 278 24.20 -1.26 -21.31
N LEU A 279 25.47 -0.83 -21.41
CA LEU A 279 26.47 -1.02 -20.34
C LEU A 279 26.14 -0.19 -19.09
N LEU A 280 25.69 1.06 -19.24
CA LEU A 280 25.26 1.89 -18.12
C LEU A 280 24.01 1.35 -17.39
N GLN A 281 23.19 0.55 -18.06
CA GLN A 281 22.00 -0.07 -17.48
C GLN A 281 22.27 -1.47 -16.90
N LYS A 282 23.46 -2.04 -17.13
CA LYS A 282 23.82 -3.39 -16.67
C LYS A 282 24.00 -3.38 -15.15
N LYS A 283 23.35 -4.34 -14.47
CA LYS A 283 23.54 -4.57 -13.04
C LYS A 283 24.95 -5.10 -12.77
N ASP A 284 25.59 -4.57 -11.74
CA ASP A 284 26.80 -5.15 -11.17
C ASP A 284 26.41 -6.37 -10.34
N PHE A 285 26.68 -7.58 -10.84
CA PHE A 285 26.30 -8.83 -10.20
C PHE A 285 26.97 -9.07 -8.83
N ASN A 286 27.96 -8.26 -8.44
CA ASN A 286 28.75 -8.41 -7.21
C ASN A 286 28.67 -7.20 -6.23
N ASN A 287 27.82 -6.19 -6.48
CA ASN A 287 27.87 -4.90 -5.74
C ASN A 287 26.68 -4.67 -4.78
N ASP A 288 26.12 -5.71 -4.16
CA ASP A 288 25.05 -5.57 -3.16
C ASP A 288 25.48 -4.72 -1.92
N ASP A 289 26.78 -4.40 -1.79
CA ASP A 289 27.41 -3.82 -0.60
C ASP A 289 28.13 -2.46 -0.80
N LEU A 290 27.93 -1.74 -1.92
CA LEU A 290 28.49 -0.38 -2.06
C LEU A 290 27.75 0.63 -1.18
N ILE A 291 28.21 0.67 0.08
CA ILE A 291 27.75 1.55 1.13
C ILE A 291 28.88 2.50 1.51
N PHE A 292 28.54 3.78 1.63
CA PHE A 292 29.43 4.83 2.08
C PHE A 292 28.81 5.57 3.25
N PHE A 293 29.57 5.72 4.34
CA PHE A 293 29.12 6.32 5.57
C PHE A 293 29.56 7.79 5.65
N GLY A 294 28.65 8.69 6.03
CA GLY A 294 28.99 10.06 6.37
C GLY A 294 29.74 10.81 5.26
N ASN A 295 30.92 11.33 5.59
CA ASN A 295 31.77 12.08 4.65
C ASN A 295 32.26 11.27 3.45
N ASP A 296 32.26 9.95 3.53
CA ASP A 296 32.67 9.09 2.42
C ASP A 296 31.59 8.98 1.32
N MET A 297 30.35 9.41 1.60
CA MET A 297 29.23 9.34 0.65
C MET A 297 29.52 10.03 -0.69
N ARG A 298 30.09 11.26 -0.65
CA ARG A 298 30.32 12.06 -1.86
C ARG A 298 31.51 11.56 -2.67
N PRO A 299 32.69 11.28 -2.06
CA PRO A 299 33.80 10.64 -2.76
C PRO A 299 33.43 9.27 -3.32
N GLY A 300 32.71 8.45 -2.56
CA GLY A 300 32.25 7.13 -3.00
C GLY A 300 31.36 7.20 -4.24
N LEU A 301 30.38 8.11 -4.24
CA LEU A 301 29.53 8.39 -5.40
C LEU A 301 30.37 8.80 -6.63
N GLY A 302 31.30 9.74 -6.47
CA GLY A 302 32.12 10.24 -7.57
C GLY A 302 33.04 9.17 -8.17
N LEU A 303 33.71 8.39 -7.33
CA LEU A 303 34.58 7.29 -7.76
C LEU A 303 33.77 6.17 -8.43
N TYR A 304 32.60 5.83 -7.89
CA TYR A 304 31.71 4.85 -8.51
C TYR A 304 31.25 5.28 -9.91
N LEU A 305 30.89 6.55 -10.10
CA LEU A 305 30.56 7.08 -11.42
C LEU A 305 31.73 6.92 -12.40
N ILE A 306 32.97 7.22 -11.99
CA ILE A 306 34.15 7.03 -12.84
C ILE A 306 34.37 5.56 -13.17
N HIS A 307 34.20 4.67 -12.18
CA HIS A 307 34.29 3.23 -12.39
C HIS A 307 33.32 2.78 -13.49
N LYS A 308 32.06 3.23 -13.42
CA LYS A 308 31.05 2.99 -14.47
C LYS A 308 31.40 3.60 -15.82
N LEU A 309 31.98 4.78 -15.84
CA LEU A 309 32.43 5.41 -17.08
C LEU A 309 33.57 4.66 -17.76
N ARG A 310 34.36 3.87 -17.02
CA ARG A 310 35.43 3.05 -17.63
C ARG A 310 34.89 1.82 -18.35
N GLU A 311 33.68 1.37 -18.04
CA GLU A 311 33.05 0.22 -18.68
C GLU A 311 32.50 0.54 -20.08
N ILE A 312 32.26 1.81 -20.41
CA ILE A 312 31.66 2.23 -21.69
C ILE A 312 32.68 2.58 -22.78
N PRO A 313 32.29 2.58 -24.07
CA PRO A 313 33.18 2.92 -25.17
C PRO A 313 33.87 4.28 -25.00
N HIS A 314 35.15 4.36 -25.40
CA HIS A 314 36.02 5.53 -25.18
C HIS A 314 35.38 6.85 -25.64
N LYS A 315 34.75 6.87 -26.83
CA LYS A 315 34.12 8.08 -27.38
C LYS A 315 32.96 8.59 -26.51
N ASP A 316 32.16 7.69 -25.98
CA ASP A 316 31.02 8.01 -25.11
C ASP A 316 31.51 8.44 -23.71
N ARG A 317 32.55 7.77 -23.19
CA ARG A 317 33.24 8.15 -21.95
C ARG A 317 33.75 9.59 -22.01
N GLU A 318 34.48 9.93 -23.06
CA GLU A 318 35.03 11.28 -23.26
C GLU A 318 33.94 12.34 -23.33
N LYS A 319 32.78 12.02 -23.92
CA LYS A 319 31.63 12.91 -23.95
C LYS A 319 31.14 13.23 -22.54
N ILE A 320 30.95 12.22 -21.69
CA ILE A 320 30.50 12.44 -20.31
C ILE A 320 31.57 13.15 -19.49
N LEU A 321 32.85 12.79 -19.63
CA LEU A 321 33.96 13.44 -18.92
C LEU A 321 34.16 14.92 -19.31
N SER A 322 33.68 15.33 -20.50
CA SER A 322 33.70 16.73 -20.94
C SER A 322 32.59 17.61 -20.34
N MET A 323 31.58 17.00 -19.70
CA MET A 323 30.51 17.72 -19.02
C MET A 323 31.05 18.39 -17.76
N LYS A 324 30.86 19.70 -17.64
CA LYS A 324 31.42 20.50 -16.52
C LYS A 324 30.39 21.34 -15.78
N SER A 325 29.27 21.67 -16.42
CA SER A 325 28.26 22.51 -15.77
C SER A 325 27.44 21.72 -14.73
N GLU A 326 26.99 22.37 -13.66
CA GLU A 326 26.15 21.73 -12.63
C GLU A 326 24.93 21.04 -13.26
N LYS A 327 24.28 21.68 -14.25
CA LYS A 327 23.11 21.12 -14.96
C LYS A 327 23.43 19.82 -15.70
N GLU A 328 24.63 19.69 -16.25
CA GLU A 328 25.05 18.47 -16.94
C GLU A 328 25.42 17.38 -15.94
N ILE A 329 26.18 17.69 -14.90
CA ILE A 329 26.55 16.71 -13.86
C ILE A 329 25.31 16.18 -13.15
N VAL A 330 24.32 17.03 -12.86
CA VAL A 330 23.01 16.62 -12.31
C VAL A 330 22.33 15.59 -13.22
N LYS A 331 22.37 15.77 -14.54
CA LYS A 331 21.82 14.81 -15.51
C LYS A 331 22.60 13.51 -15.50
N VAL A 332 23.93 13.57 -15.40
CA VAL A 332 24.79 12.38 -15.31
C VAL A 332 24.43 11.56 -14.08
N ILE A 333 24.38 12.19 -12.89
CA ILE A 333 24.01 11.51 -11.64
C ILE A 333 22.61 10.89 -11.74
N LYS A 334 21.59 11.66 -12.17
CA LYS A 334 20.20 11.16 -12.32
C LYS A 334 20.06 10.05 -13.35
N GLY A 335 20.85 10.10 -14.41
CA GLY A 335 20.83 9.12 -15.50
C GLY A 335 21.55 7.82 -15.15
N MET A 336 22.58 7.87 -14.30
CA MET A 336 23.42 6.70 -14.01
C MET A 336 22.98 5.94 -12.75
N LEU A 337 22.40 6.60 -11.75
CA LEU A 337 22.00 5.92 -10.51
C LEU A 337 20.87 6.62 -9.77
N ARG A 338 20.18 5.84 -8.93
CA ARG A 338 19.22 6.33 -7.94
C ARG A 338 19.67 5.88 -6.55
N ALA A 339 20.51 6.70 -5.91
CA ALA A 339 21.04 6.39 -4.59
C ALA A 339 20.00 6.66 -3.50
N GLU A 340 20.03 5.80 -2.48
CA GLU A 340 19.25 5.94 -1.25
C GLU A 340 20.18 6.34 -0.11
N ILE A 341 19.72 7.25 0.75
CA ILE A 341 20.39 7.64 2.00
C ILE A 341 19.56 7.12 3.15
N LYS A 342 20.19 6.43 4.09
CA LYS A 342 19.57 5.85 5.28
C LYS A 342 20.10 6.54 6.53
N THR A 343 19.18 6.95 7.40
CA THR A 343 19.49 7.63 8.66
C THR A 343 18.83 6.89 9.82
N PRO A 344 19.47 6.70 10.98
CA PRO A 344 18.89 6.01 12.13
C PRO A 344 17.54 6.58 12.59
N LYS A 345 16.74 5.74 13.24
CA LYS A 345 15.32 5.82 13.59
C LYS A 345 14.70 7.20 13.93
N HIS A 346 15.46 8.16 14.42
CA HIS A 346 14.98 9.48 14.80
C HIS A 346 15.82 10.57 14.13
N PHE A 347 15.19 11.33 13.23
CA PHE A 347 15.80 12.45 12.53
C PHE A 347 15.13 13.76 12.92
N PHE A 348 15.96 14.74 13.32
CA PHE A 348 15.53 16.08 13.67
C PHE A 348 16.38 17.10 12.93
N SER A 349 15.75 18.12 12.35
CA SER A 349 16.48 19.25 11.75
C SER A 349 15.68 20.55 11.82
N LYS A 350 16.41 21.66 11.98
CA LYS A 350 15.89 23.02 11.78
C LYS A 350 16.26 23.57 10.40
N ASP A 351 17.24 22.97 9.73
CA ASP A 351 17.69 23.37 8.41
C ASP A 351 17.10 22.41 7.37
N TYR A 352 16.01 22.83 6.76
CA TYR A 352 15.34 22.07 5.73
C TYR A 352 14.66 23.00 4.72
N THR A 353 14.51 22.52 3.50
CA THR A 353 13.59 23.13 2.53
C THR A 353 12.35 22.26 2.48
N ALA A 354 11.27 22.76 3.07
CA ALA A 354 9.95 22.20 2.85
C ALA A 354 9.31 22.85 1.64
N GLY A 355 8.57 22.06 0.88
CA GLY A 355 7.51 22.63 0.06
C GLY A 355 6.45 21.60 -0.19
N LEU A 356 5.26 22.10 -0.51
CA LEU A 356 4.15 21.26 -0.89
C LEU A 356 4.32 20.92 -2.37
N ALA A 357 4.03 19.68 -2.74
CA ALA A 357 4.16 19.27 -4.13
C ALA A 357 3.06 19.95 -4.96
N ASP A 358 3.42 20.72 -5.99
CA ASP A 358 2.46 21.40 -6.87
C ASP A 358 1.73 20.47 -7.87
N GLY A 359 1.77 19.15 -7.63
CA GLY A 359 1.30 18.11 -8.56
C GLY A 359 2.26 17.83 -9.74
N ARG A 360 3.33 18.63 -9.93
CA ARG A 360 4.35 18.43 -10.99
C ARG A 360 5.79 18.46 -10.47
N GLY A 361 5.97 18.34 -9.16
CA GLY A 361 7.30 18.25 -8.56
C GLY A 361 8.00 19.59 -8.27
N GLY A 362 7.25 20.68 -8.28
CA GLY A 362 7.71 21.99 -7.81
C GLY A 362 7.35 22.24 -6.34
N PHE A 363 8.20 23.00 -5.63
CA PHE A 363 7.91 23.45 -4.27
C PHE A 363 6.91 24.62 -4.26
N LEU A 364 5.85 24.48 -3.46
CA LEU A 364 4.97 25.58 -3.07
C LEU A 364 5.55 26.31 -1.87
N THR A 365 5.89 27.59 -2.04
CA THR A 365 6.27 28.48 -0.93
C THR A 365 5.01 29.03 -0.24
N PRO A 366 5.11 29.54 1.01
CA PRO A 366 4.01 30.22 1.68
C PRO A 366 3.35 31.33 0.84
N GLU A 367 4.10 32.08 0.03
CA GLU A 367 3.47 33.11 -0.84
C GLU A 367 2.66 32.49 -1.99
N LYS A 368 3.04 31.31 -2.48
CA LYS A 368 2.36 30.65 -3.60
C LYS A 368 1.06 29.97 -3.19
N ILE A 369 0.98 29.46 -1.96
CA ILE A 369 -0.22 28.80 -1.45
C ILE A 369 -1.37 29.76 -1.17
N ASP A 370 -1.08 31.05 -0.97
CA ASP A 370 -2.09 32.11 -0.81
C ASP A 370 -2.36 32.87 -2.13
N ASN A 371 -1.54 32.66 -3.15
CA ASN A 371 -1.70 33.32 -4.44
C ASN A 371 -2.87 32.71 -5.24
N LYS A 372 -3.98 33.45 -5.32
CA LYS A 372 -5.22 33.05 -6.01
C LYS A 372 -5.00 32.63 -7.46
N ARG A 373 -4.23 33.40 -8.24
CA ARG A 373 -4.02 33.12 -9.68
C ARG A 373 -3.20 31.85 -9.87
N TYR A 374 -2.16 31.69 -9.06
CA TYR A 374 -1.30 30.52 -9.09
C TYR A 374 -2.09 29.28 -8.69
N MET A 375 -2.77 29.31 -7.54
CA MET A 375 -3.56 28.17 -7.05
C MET A 375 -4.71 27.82 -7.98
N ALA A 376 -5.41 28.80 -8.56
CA ALA A 376 -6.43 28.53 -9.57
C ALA A 376 -5.86 27.77 -10.78
N SER A 377 -4.66 28.14 -11.25
CA SER A 377 -4.01 27.43 -12.36
C SER A 377 -3.63 25.99 -12.02
N LYS A 378 -3.29 25.71 -10.76
CA LYS A 378 -2.91 24.37 -10.30
C LYS A 378 -4.14 23.50 -10.07
N VAL A 379 -5.12 24.02 -9.35
CA VAL A 379 -6.41 23.35 -9.12
C VAL A 379 -7.10 23.01 -10.42
N LYS A 380 -7.01 23.87 -11.45
CA LYS A 380 -7.56 23.58 -12.78
C LYS A 380 -6.96 22.33 -13.44
N ASN A 381 -5.70 22.00 -13.15
CA ASN A 381 -5.03 20.83 -13.72
C ASN A 381 -5.23 19.58 -12.84
N ASP A 382 -5.22 19.75 -11.52
CA ASP A 382 -5.46 18.69 -10.54
C ASP A 382 -6.13 19.29 -9.30
N TYR A 383 -7.38 18.88 -9.05
CA TYR A 383 -8.16 19.34 -7.90
C TYR A 383 -7.45 19.11 -6.55
N LYS A 384 -6.60 18.08 -6.44
CA LYS A 384 -5.88 17.75 -5.20
C LYS A 384 -4.95 18.88 -4.77
N ALA A 385 -4.51 19.74 -5.68
CA ALA A 385 -3.73 20.92 -5.34
C ALA A 385 -4.45 21.84 -4.32
N LEU A 386 -5.78 21.78 -4.23
CA LEU A 386 -6.56 22.56 -3.28
C LEU A 386 -6.21 22.24 -1.82
N ILE A 387 -5.76 21.02 -1.50
CA ILE A 387 -5.36 20.63 -0.13
C ILE A 387 -4.29 21.57 0.44
N HIS A 388 -3.46 22.11 -0.45
CA HIS A 388 -2.33 22.98 -0.16
C HIS A 388 -2.67 24.47 -0.14
N GLY A 389 -3.87 24.86 -0.59
CA GLY A 389 -4.29 26.25 -0.55
C GLY A 389 -4.35 26.76 0.90
N SER A 390 -4.02 28.03 1.09
CA SER A 390 -4.31 28.73 2.35
C SER A 390 -5.82 28.69 2.64
N GLU A 391 -6.21 29.06 3.86
CA GLU A 391 -7.64 29.17 4.20
C GLU A 391 -8.38 30.14 3.28
N ASN A 392 -7.72 31.23 2.83
CA ASN A 392 -8.28 32.16 1.86
C ASN A 392 -8.55 31.51 0.49
N ILE A 393 -7.72 30.56 0.06
CA ILE A 393 -7.92 29.79 -1.17
C ILE A 393 -9.02 28.75 -1.00
N LYS A 394 -9.04 28.03 0.13
CA LYS A 394 -10.07 27.04 0.47
C LYS A 394 -11.44 27.66 0.70
N ASN A 395 -11.48 28.95 1.04
CA ASN A 395 -12.69 29.75 1.15
C ASN A 395 -13.01 30.55 -0.13
N ASN A 396 -12.31 30.29 -1.25
CA ASN A 396 -12.59 30.94 -2.54
C ASN A 396 -13.58 30.11 -3.37
N PRO A 397 -14.82 30.60 -3.60
CA PRO A 397 -15.85 29.82 -4.29
C PRO A 397 -15.45 29.40 -5.71
N LYS A 398 -14.75 30.24 -6.46
CA LYS A 398 -14.37 29.95 -7.85
C LYS A 398 -13.34 28.82 -7.94
N ILE A 399 -12.35 28.83 -7.04
CA ILE A 399 -11.30 27.81 -7.00
C ILE A 399 -11.89 26.48 -6.51
N VAL A 400 -12.66 26.51 -5.42
CA VAL A 400 -13.34 25.31 -4.89
C VAL A 400 -14.30 24.72 -5.92
N LEU A 401 -15.11 25.55 -6.58
CA LEU A 401 -16.00 25.08 -7.64
C LEU A 401 -15.23 24.41 -8.80
N SER A 402 -14.06 24.94 -9.16
CA SER A 402 -13.19 24.32 -10.18
C SER A 402 -12.64 22.97 -9.73
N ALA A 403 -12.38 22.78 -8.43
CA ALA A 403 -11.91 21.51 -7.87
C ALA A 403 -13.06 20.49 -7.85
N VAL A 404 -14.20 20.89 -7.30
CA VAL A 404 -15.40 20.07 -7.10
C VAL A 404 -16.00 19.59 -8.42
N LYS A 405 -15.89 20.37 -9.51
CA LYS A 405 -16.32 19.95 -10.84
C LYS A 405 -15.47 18.84 -11.46
N GLN A 406 -14.23 18.65 -11.01
CA GLN A 406 -13.38 17.54 -11.46
C GLN A 406 -13.70 16.26 -10.68
N ASP A 407 -13.83 16.39 -9.37
CA ASP A 407 -14.25 15.30 -8.47
C ASP A 407 -15.04 15.90 -7.29
N GLY A 408 -16.29 15.48 -7.12
CA GLY A 408 -17.15 15.95 -6.04
C GLY A 408 -16.56 15.73 -4.64
N LYS A 409 -15.66 14.75 -4.46
CA LYS A 409 -14.95 14.52 -3.19
C LYS A 409 -14.05 15.68 -2.77
N ALA A 410 -13.70 16.57 -3.70
CA ALA A 410 -12.92 17.76 -3.41
C ALA A 410 -13.60 18.72 -2.41
N ILE A 411 -14.92 18.58 -2.17
CA ILE A 411 -15.64 19.37 -1.18
C ILE A 411 -15.05 19.25 0.24
N MET A 412 -14.44 18.11 0.57
CA MET A 412 -13.75 17.92 1.86
C MET A 412 -12.57 18.87 2.07
N LEU A 413 -11.99 19.38 0.98
CA LEU A 413 -10.83 20.28 0.99
C LEU A 413 -11.24 21.75 1.13
N ALA A 414 -12.53 22.07 1.01
CA ALA A 414 -13.04 23.44 1.11
C ALA A 414 -13.07 23.92 2.58
N SER A 415 -13.21 25.23 2.78
CA SER A 415 -13.51 25.80 4.10
C SER A 415 -14.86 25.29 4.60
N ASP A 416 -15.08 25.31 5.92
CA ASP A 416 -16.36 24.88 6.50
C ASP A 416 -17.54 25.72 5.99
N LYS A 417 -17.30 27.01 5.72
CA LYS A 417 -18.27 27.90 5.07
C LYS A 417 -18.70 27.42 3.69
N LEU A 418 -17.77 26.90 2.88
CA LEU A 418 -18.06 26.41 1.53
C LEU A 418 -18.53 24.95 1.50
N LYS A 419 -18.20 24.15 2.52
CA LYS A 419 -18.83 22.84 2.73
C LYS A 419 -20.33 22.96 3.02
N ASP A 420 -20.77 24.09 3.58
CA ASP A 420 -22.18 24.42 3.78
C ASP A 420 -22.76 25.33 2.67
N ASN A 421 -22.10 25.46 1.53
CA ASN A 421 -22.61 26.25 0.41
C ASN A 421 -23.40 25.37 -0.57
N LYS A 422 -24.69 25.66 -0.74
CA LYS A 422 -25.59 24.88 -1.60
C LYS A 422 -25.12 24.76 -3.05
N ASP A 423 -24.55 25.80 -3.65
CA ASP A 423 -24.09 25.75 -5.05
C ASP A 423 -22.87 24.84 -5.22
N ILE A 424 -21.94 24.89 -4.26
CA ILE A 424 -20.77 23.99 -4.23
C ILE A 424 -21.22 22.55 -4.02
N ILE A 425 -22.14 22.31 -3.08
CA ILE A 425 -22.72 20.98 -2.83
C ILE A 425 -23.42 20.45 -4.08
N GLN A 426 -24.23 21.29 -4.73
CA GLN A 426 -24.94 20.93 -5.94
C GLN A 426 -23.97 20.58 -7.08
N ALA A 427 -22.86 21.29 -7.20
CA ALA A 427 -21.80 20.96 -8.14
C ALA A 427 -21.08 19.66 -7.77
N ALA A 428 -20.85 19.40 -6.48
CA ALA A 428 -20.19 18.19 -5.99
C ALA A 428 -20.98 16.93 -6.33
N VAL A 429 -22.27 16.91 -5.99
CA VAL A 429 -23.12 15.74 -6.25
C VAL A 429 -23.37 15.53 -7.75
N LYS A 430 -23.34 16.61 -8.56
CA LYS A 430 -23.43 16.51 -10.03
C LYS A 430 -22.15 15.97 -10.67
N ALA A 431 -20.98 16.21 -10.06
CA ALA A 431 -19.71 15.67 -10.53
C ALA A 431 -19.52 14.21 -10.08
N THR A 432 -19.78 13.93 -8.80
CA THR A 432 -19.66 12.60 -8.18
C THR A 432 -20.88 12.36 -7.28
N GLY A 433 -21.86 11.54 -7.70
CA GLY A 433 -23.13 11.36 -6.99
C GLY A 433 -22.96 10.85 -5.56
N LYS A 434 -22.01 9.93 -5.34
CA LYS A 434 -21.66 9.41 -4.00
C LYS A 434 -21.07 10.47 -3.05
N SER A 435 -20.70 11.65 -3.52
CA SER A 435 -20.27 12.75 -2.65
C SER A 435 -21.40 13.25 -1.73
N LEU A 436 -22.65 12.80 -1.92
CA LEU A 436 -23.75 13.01 -0.98
C LEU A 436 -23.44 12.50 0.44
N GLU A 437 -22.58 11.50 0.58
CA GLU A 437 -22.10 11.03 1.90
C GLU A 437 -21.38 12.14 2.69
N LEU A 438 -20.69 13.03 1.99
CA LEU A 438 -19.74 14.00 2.54
C LEU A 438 -20.37 15.36 2.87
N VAL A 439 -21.66 15.56 2.53
CA VAL A 439 -22.35 16.83 2.75
C VAL A 439 -23.13 16.82 4.06
N PRO A 440 -23.43 17.99 4.67
CA PRO A 440 -24.24 18.06 5.88
C PRO A 440 -25.62 17.40 5.71
N ASP A 441 -26.16 16.81 6.78
CA ASP A 441 -27.39 16.00 6.72
C ASP A 441 -28.61 16.76 6.19
N LYS A 442 -28.69 18.07 6.41
CA LYS A 442 -29.76 18.92 5.83
C LYS A 442 -29.83 18.86 4.30
N TYR A 443 -28.73 18.58 3.61
CA TYR A 443 -28.69 18.40 2.16
C TYR A 443 -28.90 16.96 1.71
N LYS A 444 -28.64 15.98 2.58
CA LYS A 444 -29.09 14.58 2.39
C LYS A 444 -30.61 14.46 2.47
N ASP A 445 -31.27 15.47 3.04
CA ASP A 445 -32.72 15.60 3.13
C ASP A 445 -33.30 16.64 2.13
N ASP A 446 -32.45 17.34 1.36
CA ASP A 446 -32.89 18.26 0.30
C ASP A 446 -33.18 17.47 -1.00
N LYS A 447 -34.47 17.40 -1.38
CA LYS A 447 -34.92 16.65 -2.56
C LYS A 447 -34.18 17.03 -3.85
N ASN A 448 -33.84 18.31 -4.06
CA ASN A 448 -33.16 18.75 -5.29
C ASN A 448 -31.69 18.32 -5.33
N VAL A 449 -31.00 18.37 -4.18
CA VAL A 449 -29.62 17.90 -4.06
C VAL A 449 -29.57 16.39 -4.27
N VAL A 450 -30.43 15.64 -3.58
CA VAL A 450 -30.50 14.19 -3.70
C VAL A 450 -30.89 13.76 -5.12
N LEU A 451 -31.88 14.42 -5.74
CA LEU A 451 -32.25 14.12 -7.13
C LEU A 451 -31.08 14.29 -8.11
N ALA A 452 -30.25 15.32 -7.91
CA ALA A 452 -29.06 15.49 -8.73
C ALA A 452 -28.02 14.39 -8.48
N ALA A 453 -27.83 13.99 -7.21
CA ALA A 453 -26.91 12.93 -6.82
C ALA A 453 -27.31 11.57 -7.44
N VAL A 454 -28.59 11.18 -7.30
CA VAL A 454 -29.08 9.87 -7.77
C VAL A 454 -29.16 9.78 -9.30
N ARG A 455 -29.40 10.90 -9.99
CA ARG A 455 -29.34 10.96 -11.46
C ARG A 455 -27.91 10.79 -11.99
N GLN A 456 -26.91 11.24 -11.21
CA GLN A 456 -25.51 11.02 -11.53
C GLN A 456 -25.10 9.56 -11.24
N ALA A 457 -25.46 9.05 -10.05
CA ALA A 457 -25.22 7.66 -9.64
C ALA A 457 -26.36 7.14 -8.76
N GLY A 458 -27.11 6.13 -9.23
CA GLY A 458 -28.29 5.61 -8.53
C GLY A 458 -28.02 5.17 -7.09
N GLY A 459 -26.87 4.54 -6.84
CA GLY A 459 -26.44 4.14 -5.50
C GLY A 459 -26.22 5.28 -4.51
N ALA A 460 -26.24 6.55 -4.93
CA ALA A 460 -26.22 7.68 -4.00
C ALA A 460 -27.45 7.72 -3.06
N LEU A 461 -28.52 7.00 -3.41
CA LEU A 461 -29.73 6.85 -2.59
C LEU A 461 -29.42 6.30 -1.18
N GLU A 462 -28.35 5.50 -1.03
CA GLU A 462 -27.87 4.99 0.25
C GLU A 462 -27.70 6.08 1.32
N PHE A 463 -27.22 7.26 0.90
CA PHE A 463 -26.89 8.38 1.77
C PHE A 463 -28.02 9.40 1.92
N ALA A 464 -29.14 9.23 1.23
CA ALA A 464 -30.30 10.09 1.39
C ALA A 464 -30.96 9.88 2.77
N SER A 465 -31.73 10.86 3.23
CA SER A 465 -32.56 10.70 4.43
C SER A 465 -33.59 9.58 4.25
N GLU A 466 -34.05 8.97 5.35
CA GLU A 466 -35.11 7.96 5.33
C GLU A 466 -36.40 8.49 4.68
N ARG A 467 -36.70 9.80 4.86
CA ARG A 467 -37.81 10.46 4.17
C ARG A 467 -37.66 10.38 2.65
N LEU A 468 -36.47 10.65 2.12
CA LEU A 468 -36.22 10.63 0.67
C LEU A 468 -36.00 9.22 0.11
N LYS A 469 -35.56 8.26 0.92
CA LYS A 469 -35.61 6.81 0.58
C LYS A 469 -37.03 6.27 0.49
N ASN A 470 -38.01 7.00 1.02
CA ASN A 470 -39.45 6.75 0.88
C ASN A 470 -40.14 7.72 -0.09
N ASP A 471 -39.41 8.63 -0.75
CA ASP A 471 -39.94 9.52 -1.79
C ASP A 471 -39.93 8.79 -3.14
N ARG A 472 -41.12 8.63 -3.72
CA ARG A 472 -41.31 7.85 -4.94
C ARG A 472 -40.49 8.39 -6.12
N ASP A 473 -40.41 9.71 -6.30
CA ASP A 473 -39.72 10.33 -7.43
C ASP A 473 -38.20 10.15 -7.32
N VAL A 474 -37.68 10.32 -6.10
CA VAL A 474 -36.25 10.16 -5.80
C VAL A 474 -35.82 8.72 -6.06
N VAL A 475 -36.56 7.75 -5.51
CA VAL A 475 -36.26 6.32 -5.69
C VAL A 475 -36.40 5.92 -7.15
N LEU A 476 -37.47 6.32 -7.84
CA LEU A 476 -37.63 6.01 -9.26
C LEU A 476 -36.50 6.60 -10.11
N ALA A 477 -36.06 7.84 -9.82
CA ALA A 477 -34.91 8.44 -10.50
C ALA A 477 -33.61 7.65 -10.24
N ALA A 478 -33.39 7.18 -9.02
CA ALA A 478 -32.24 6.35 -8.64
C ALA A 478 -32.26 4.99 -9.36
N VAL A 479 -33.40 4.31 -9.34
CA VAL A 479 -33.60 2.99 -9.96
C VAL A 479 -33.47 3.05 -11.49
N LYS A 480 -34.00 4.10 -12.14
CA LYS A 480 -33.80 4.33 -13.57
C LYS A 480 -32.33 4.51 -13.95
N LYS A 481 -31.51 5.02 -13.02
CA LYS A 481 -30.07 5.19 -13.23
C LYS A 481 -29.29 3.91 -12.97
N ASP A 482 -29.62 3.19 -11.90
CA ASP A 482 -29.07 1.88 -11.55
C ASP A 482 -30.12 1.10 -10.75
N GLY A 483 -30.63 0.00 -11.32
CA GLY A 483 -31.67 -0.80 -10.67
C GLY A 483 -31.29 -1.28 -9.27
N ASP A 484 -29.99 -1.46 -8.99
CA ASP A 484 -29.49 -1.90 -7.68
C ASP A 484 -29.85 -0.91 -6.56
N ALA A 485 -30.13 0.35 -6.91
CA ALA A 485 -30.58 1.37 -5.98
C ALA A 485 -31.85 0.99 -5.22
N LEU A 486 -32.69 0.09 -5.75
CA LEU A 486 -33.91 -0.39 -5.10
C LEU A 486 -33.64 -0.95 -3.70
N ARG A 487 -32.47 -1.57 -3.47
CA ARG A 487 -32.12 -2.14 -2.16
C ARG A 487 -32.06 -1.11 -1.02
N TYR A 488 -31.86 0.17 -1.36
CA TYR A 488 -31.80 1.27 -0.40
C TYR A 488 -33.15 1.95 -0.19
N ALA A 489 -34.16 1.61 -1.00
CA ALA A 489 -35.49 2.17 -0.86
C ALA A 489 -36.21 1.59 0.38
N SER A 490 -37.15 2.37 0.91
CA SER A 490 -38.06 1.89 1.96
C SER A 490 -38.81 0.62 1.54
N GLU A 491 -39.23 -0.20 2.51
CA GLU A 491 -40.02 -1.42 2.26
C GLU A 491 -41.25 -1.16 1.39
N ARG A 492 -41.96 -0.06 1.66
CA ARG A 492 -43.12 0.38 0.88
C ARG A 492 -42.80 0.57 -0.60
N LEU A 493 -41.64 1.13 -0.93
CA LEU A 493 -41.22 1.37 -2.32
C LEU A 493 -40.56 0.15 -2.96
N ARG A 494 -40.03 -0.80 -2.18
CA ARG A 494 -39.65 -2.14 -2.64
C ARG A 494 -40.87 -3.03 -2.94
N ASP A 495 -42.06 -2.63 -2.50
CA ASP A 495 -43.35 -3.21 -2.86
C ASP A 495 -44.10 -2.41 -3.95
N ASP A 496 -43.52 -1.30 -4.46
CA ASP A 496 -44.11 -0.57 -5.59
C ASP A 496 -43.84 -1.34 -6.89
N LYS A 497 -44.92 -1.73 -7.59
CA LYS A 497 -44.87 -2.57 -8.80
C LYS A 497 -44.06 -1.88 -9.92
N ASP A 498 -44.28 -0.60 -10.18
CA ASP A 498 -43.62 0.11 -11.28
C ASP A 498 -42.12 0.29 -11.03
N ILE A 499 -41.77 0.66 -9.80
CA ILE A 499 -40.36 0.84 -9.41
C ILE A 499 -39.64 -0.50 -9.48
N THR A 500 -40.23 -1.55 -8.91
CA THR A 500 -39.64 -2.89 -8.91
C THR A 500 -39.51 -3.43 -10.33
N LEU A 501 -40.53 -3.26 -11.17
CA LEU A 501 -40.48 -3.66 -12.58
C LEU A 501 -39.32 -2.98 -13.31
N THR A 502 -39.17 -1.66 -13.12
CA THR A 502 -38.07 -0.89 -13.70
C THR A 502 -36.71 -1.44 -13.25
N ALA A 503 -36.58 -1.80 -11.97
CA ALA A 503 -35.34 -2.32 -11.41
C ALA A 503 -34.99 -3.70 -11.98
N VAL A 504 -35.93 -4.66 -11.96
CA VAL A 504 -35.68 -6.04 -12.40
C VAL A 504 -35.45 -6.16 -13.91
N GLN A 505 -36.04 -5.26 -14.71
CA GLN A 505 -35.76 -5.18 -16.15
C GLN A 505 -34.29 -4.85 -16.40
N SER A 506 -33.69 -3.96 -15.58
CA SER A 506 -32.27 -3.64 -15.69
C SER A 506 -31.38 -4.79 -15.21
N LYS A 507 -31.67 -5.38 -14.04
CA LYS A 507 -30.92 -6.52 -13.49
C LYS A 507 -31.85 -7.48 -12.77
N GLY A 508 -32.08 -8.67 -13.35
CA GLY A 508 -33.06 -9.61 -12.82
C GLY A 508 -32.84 -10.05 -11.36
N TYR A 509 -31.59 -10.12 -10.88
CA TYR A 509 -31.28 -10.57 -9.51
C TYR A 509 -31.85 -9.63 -8.42
N ILE A 510 -32.24 -8.41 -8.78
CA ILE A 510 -32.86 -7.43 -7.87
C ILE A 510 -34.18 -7.95 -7.30
N LEU A 511 -34.82 -8.94 -7.93
CA LEU A 511 -36.01 -9.62 -7.41
C LEU A 511 -35.82 -10.10 -5.96
N SER A 512 -34.60 -10.43 -5.55
CA SER A 512 -34.24 -10.77 -4.15
C SER A 512 -34.65 -9.71 -3.13
N HIS A 513 -34.61 -8.42 -3.50
CA HIS A 513 -34.94 -7.27 -2.66
C HIS A 513 -36.42 -6.88 -2.69
N ALA A 514 -37.18 -7.37 -3.66
CA ALA A 514 -38.62 -7.12 -3.76
C ALA A 514 -39.38 -7.77 -2.60
N SER A 515 -40.59 -7.27 -2.35
CA SER A 515 -41.51 -7.86 -1.37
C SER A 515 -41.90 -9.30 -1.72
N THR A 516 -42.38 -10.05 -0.73
CA THR A 516 -42.93 -11.39 -0.95
C THR A 516 -44.10 -11.37 -1.94
N ARG A 517 -44.95 -10.35 -1.88
CA ARG A 517 -46.07 -10.14 -2.80
C ARG A 517 -45.59 -9.98 -4.25
N LEU A 518 -44.55 -9.19 -4.50
CA LEU A 518 -44.02 -8.98 -5.86
C LEU A 518 -43.17 -10.14 -6.37
N LYS A 519 -42.59 -10.95 -5.48
CA LYS A 519 -41.99 -12.25 -5.83
C LYS A 519 -43.02 -13.29 -6.30
N ASP A 520 -44.30 -13.04 -6.06
CA ASP A 520 -45.44 -13.82 -6.53
C ASP A 520 -46.25 -13.10 -7.63
N ASP A 521 -45.78 -11.94 -8.12
CA ASP A 521 -46.39 -11.22 -9.25
C ASP A 521 -45.78 -11.73 -10.57
N LYS A 522 -46.61 -12.34 -11.41
CA LYS A 522 -46.17 -13.00 -12.65
C LYS A 522 -45.47 -12.04 -13.61
N ASP A 523 -45.90 -10.78 -13.70
CA ASP A 523 -45.28 -9.80 -14.62
C ASP A 523 -43.86 -9.42 -14.17
N ILE A 524 -43.71 -9.16 -12.87
CA ILE A 524 -42.41 -8.84 -12.25
C ILE A 524 -41.45 -10.02 -12.39
N VAL A 525 -41.93 -11.22 -12.06
CA VAL A 525 -41.15 -12.45 -12.14
C VAL A 525 -40.72 -12.73 -13.57
N LEU A 526 -41.63 -12.65 -14.55
CA LEU A 526 -41.30 -12.84 -15.96
C LEU A 526 -40.24 -11.83 -16.44
N ALA A 527 -40.36 -10.56 -16.05
CA ALA A 527 -39.35 -9.55 -16.37
C ALA A 527 -37.98 -9.89 -15.74
N ALA A 528 -37.97 -10.35 -14.48
CA ALA A 528 -36.76 -10.71 -13.77
C ALA A 528 -36.05 -11.93 -14.38
N VAL A 529 -36.77 -13.03 -14.63
CA VAL A 529 -36.17 -14.27 -15.15
C VAL A 529 -35.71 -14.14 -16.59
N LYS A 530 -36.39 -13.33 -17.42
CA LYS A 530 -35.94 -13.00 -18.78
C LYS A 530 -34.66 -12.16 -18.77
N SER A 531 -34.48 -11.30 -17.78
CA SER A 531 -33.26 -10.52 -17.57
C SER A 531 -32.11 -11.41 -17.04
N TYR A 532 -32.40 -12.27 -16.06
CA TYR A 532 -31.43 -13.15 -15.41
C TYR A 532 -32.10 -14.46 -14.94
N GLY A 533 -31.83 -15.59 -15.62
CA GLY A 533 -32.53 -16.85 -15.37
C GLY A 533 -32.37 -17.38 -13.94
N TYR A 534 -31.21 -17.18 -13.33
CA TYR A 534 -30.94 -17.57 -11.93
C TYR A 534 -31.73 -16.76 -10.88
N SER A 535 -32.50 -15.74 -11.30
CA SER A 535 -33.50 -15.09 -10.43
C SER A 535 -34.61 -16.03 -9.98
N MET A 536 -34.78 -17.17 -10.66
CA MET A 536 -35.77 -18.20 -10.32
C MET A 536 -35.70 -18.65 -8.85
N GLN A 537 -34.51 -18.60 -8.24
CA GLN A 537 -34.32 -18.94 -6.82
C GLN A 537 -35.16 -18.08 -5.85
N TYR A 538 -35.52 -16.85 -6.25
CA TYR A 538 -36.25 -15.88 -5.42
C TYR A 538 -37.76 -15.88 -5.66
N VAL A 539 -38.23 -16.62 -6.67
CA VAL A 539 -39.63 -16.69 -7.09
C VAL A 539 -40.45 -17.50 -6.07
N SER A 540 -41.74 -17.18 -5.92
CA SER A 540 -42.66 -17.96 -5.08
C SER A 540 -42.77 -19.42 -5.55
N GLU A 541 -43.05 -20.34 -4.63
CA GLU A 541 -43.26 -21.77 -4.98
C GLU A 541 -44.39 -21.95 -6.00
N ARG A 542 -45.43 -21.11 -5.93
CA ARG A 542 -46.54 -21.11 -6.90
C ARG A 542 -46.06 -20.81 -8.33
N LEU A 543 -45.20 -19.80 -8.51
CA LEU A 543 -44.70 -19.41 -9.83
C LEU A 543 -43.48 -20.21 -10.28
N LYS A 544 -42.79 -20.92 -9.37
CA LYS A 544 -41.83 -21.97 -9.74
C LYS A 544 -42.48 -23.17 -10.42
N ASP A 545 -43.80 -23.27 -10.31
CA ASP A 545 -44.65 -24.29 -10.90
C ASP A 545 -45.56 -23.72 -12.03
N ASP A 546 -45.28 -22.51 -12.51
CA ASP A 546 -45.92 -21.87 -13.67
C ASP A 546 -45.06 -22.09 -14.93
N GLU A 547 -45.66 -22.73 -15.94
CA GLU A 547 -44.94 -23.17 -17.15
C GLU A 547 -44.31 -22.00 -17.93
N ASP A 548 -45.02 -20.87 -18.07
CA ASP A 548 -44.50 -19.71 -18.81
C ASP A 548 -43.26 -19.12 -18.13
N VAL A 549 -43.28 -19.05 -16.79
CA VAL A 549 -42.16 -18.56 -15.99
C VAL A 549 -40.97 -19.52 -16.10
N VAL A 550 -41.22 -20.82 -15.99
CA VAL A 550 -40.20 -21.87 -16.10
C VAL A 550 -39.52 -21.85 -17.46
N ILE A 551 -40.29 -21.85 -18.54
CA ILE A 551 -39.76 -21.81 -19.91
C ILE A 551 -38.95 -20.52 -20.13
N ALA A 552 -39.43 -19.37 -19.65
CA ALA A 552 -38.71 -18.11 -19.76
C ALA A 552 -37.38 -18.12 -19.01
N ALA A 553 -37.34 -18.70 -17.80
CA ALA A 553 -36.13 -18.80 -16.99
C ALA A 553 -35.10 -19.75 -17.62
N ILE A 554 -35.54 -20.94 -18.05
CA ILE A 554 -34.69 -21.97 -18.68
C ILE A 554 -34.14 -21.47 -20.02
N GLY A 555 -34.96 -20.80 -20.83
CA GLY A 555 -34.51 -20.23 -22.09
C GLY A 555 -33.43 -19.15 -21.90
N LYS A 556 -33.36 -18.55 -20.71
CA LYS A 556 -32.32 -17.57 -20.35
C LYS A 556 -31.07 -18.23 -19.76
N ASP A 557 -31.23 -19.24 -18.92
CA ASP A 557 -30.16 -20.00 -18.26
C ASP A 557 -30.67 -21.42 -17.94
N GLY A 558 -30.11 -22.44 -18.59
CA GLY A 558 -30.49 -23.84 -18.38
C GLY A 558 -30.36 -24.30 -16.94
N ASN A 559 -29.48 -23.70 -16.14
CA ASN A 559 -29.33 -24.01 -14.72
C ASN A 559 -30.49 -23.50 -13.84
N ALA A 560 -31.41 -22.70 -14.40
CA ALA A 560 -32.66 -22.36 -13.74
C ALA A 560 -33.47 -23.62 -13.34
N LEU A 561 -33.24 -24.76 -14.02
CA LEU A 561 -33.81 -26.07 -13.68
C LEU A 561 -33.59 -26.46 -12.20
N ALA A 562 -32.52 -25.99 -11.57
CA ALA A 562 -32.25 -26.22 -10.15
C ALA A 562 -33.33 -25.66 -9.21
N HIS A 563 -34.04 -24.61 -9.64
CA HIS A 563 -34.91 -23.77 -8.80
C HIS A 563 -36.39 -23.87 -9.15
N ILE A 564 -36.77 -24.79 -10.03
CA ILE A 564 -38.18 -25.03 -10.40
C ILE A 564 -38.79 -26.18 -9.58
N SER A 565 -40.09 -26.44 -9.73
CA SER A 565 -40.77 -27.54 -9.06
C SER A 565 -40.24 -28.91 -9.50
N ASP A 566 -40.29 -29.91 -8.60
CA ASP A 566 -39.82 -31.26 -8.92
C ASP A 566 -40.64 -31.93 -10.04
N ARG A 567 -41.91 -31.51 -10.22
CA ARG A 567 -42.75 -31.93 -11.34
C ARG A 567 -42.07 -31.62 -12.68
N PHE A 568 -41.61 -30.37 -12.86
CA PHE A 568 -40.97 -29.95 -14.10
C PHE A 568 -39.54 -30.50 -14.27
N LYS A 569 -38.86 -30.84 -13.18
CA LYS A 569 -37.56 -31.56 -13.25
C LYS A 569 -37.71 -33.00 -13.77
N ASP A 570 -38.91 -33.56 -13.74
CA ASP A 570 -39.23 -34.86 -14.34
C ASP A 570 -39.98 -34.72 -15.68
N GLU A 571 -40.22 -33.51 -16.17
CA GLU A 571 -40.88 -33.31 -17.46
C GLU A 571 -39.85 -33.27 -18.59
N LYS A 572 -39.94 -34.26 -19.49
CA LYS A 572 -38.92 -34.48 -20.52
C LYS A 572 -38.72 -33.26 -21.41
N ASP A 573 -39.80 -32.62 -21.89
CA ASP A 573 -39.71 -31.50 -22.81
C ASP A 573 -39.07 -30.25 -22.16
N ILE A 574 -39.33 -30.03 -20.87
CA ILE A 574 -38.73 -28.93 -20.10
C ILE A 574 -37.24 -29.20 -19.85
N VAL A 575 -36.89 -30.42 -19.42
CA VAL A 575 -35.50 -30.80 -19.20
C VAL A 575 -34.70 -30.77 -20.51
N LEU A 576 -35.26 -31.23 -21.62
CA LEU A 576 -34.63 -31.15 -22.94
C LEU A 576 -34.30 -29.71 -23.32
N LYS A 577 -35.25 -28.77 -23.16
CA LYS A 577 -34.99 -27.34 -23.37
C LYS A 577 -33.85 -26.83 -22.49
N ALA A 578 -33.76 -27.28 -21.24
CA ALA A 578 -32.71 -26.86 -20.31
C ALA A 578 -31.33 -27.40 -20.69
N VAL A 579 -31.20 -28.70 -20.98
CA VAL A 579 -29.92 -29.32 -21.34
C VAL A 579 -29.42 -28.88 -22.72
N GLN A 580 -30.34 -28.53 -23.63
CA GLN A 580 -29.98 -27.94 -24.92
C GLN A 580 -29.43 -26.52 -24.78
N ASN A 581 -29.85 -25.77 -23.75
CA ASN A 581 -29.30 -24.46 -23.43
C ASN A 581 -27.95 -24.58 -22.70
N ASP A 582 -27.89 -25.40 -21.65
CA ASP A 582 -26.67 -25.69 -20.88
C ASP A 582 -26.68 -27.18 -20.47
N GLY A 583 -25.76 -27.96 -21.01
CA GLY A 583 -25.69 -29.39 -20.72
C GLY A 583 -25.45 -29.72 -19.24
N TYR A 584 -24.90 -28.80 -18.44
CA TYR A 584 -24.77 -28.95 -16.99
C TYR A 584 -26.12 -29.10 -16.27
N ALA A 585 -27.21 -28.61 -16.88
CA ALA A 585 -28.55 -28.68 -16.33
C ALA A 585 -29.01 -30.13 -16.04
N LEU A 586 -28.44 -31.13 -16.72
CA LEU A 586 -28.73 -32.54 -16.48
C LEU A 586 -28.58 -32.94 -15.01
N LYS A 587 -27.68 -32.30 -14.27
CA LYS A 587 -27.49 -32.49 -12.83
C LYS A 587 -28.80 -32.35 -12.02
N PHE A 588 -29.67 -31.45 -12.45
CA PHE A 588 -30.89 -31.09 -11.72
C PHE A 588 -32.13 -31.85 -12.22
N ALA A 589 -32.01 -32.63 -13.29
CA ALA A 589 -33.09 -33.47 -13.78
C ALA A 589 -33.38 -34.64 -12.83
N SER A 590 -34.60 -35.20 -12.93
CA SER A 590 -34.99 -36.40 -12.21
C SER A 590 -34.05 -37.57 -12.51
N GLU A 591 -33.95 -38.54 -11.58
CA GLU A 591 -33.18 -39.77 -11.80
C GLU A 591 -33.61 -40.51 -13.07
N ARG A 592 -34.91 -40.52 -13.35
CA ARG A 592 -35.49 -41.13 -14.55
C ARG A 592 -34.94 -40.49 -15.83
N LEU A 593 -34.83 -39.17 -15.88
CA LEU A 593 -34.32 -38.45 -17.05
C LEU A 593 -32.78 -38.46 -17.13
N ARG A 594 -32.09 -38.61 -15.99
CA ARG A 594 -30.64 -38.89 -15.96
C ARG A 594 -30.29 -40.31 -16.44
N ASP A 595 -31.28 -41.21 -16.54
CA ASP A 595 -31.17 -42.52 -17.19
C ASP A 595 -31.85 -42.58 -18.58
N ASP A 596 -32.44 -41.47 -19.06
CA ASP A 596 -32.99 -41.39 -20.42
C ASP A 596 -31.86 -41.12 -21.42
N LYS A 597 -31.60 -42.11 -22.29
CA LYS A 597 -30.47 -42.07 -23.22
C LYS A 597 -30.49 -40.83 -24.12
N GLN A 598 -31.66 -40.42 -24.62
CA GLN A 598 -31.75 -39.25 -25.50
C GLN A 598 -31.44 -37.95 -24.75
N THR A 599 -32.00 -37.79 -23.55
CA THR A 599 -31.77 -36.61 -22.71
C THR A 599 -30.30 -36.47 -22.34
N VAL A 600 -29.64 -37.58 -22.00
CA VAL A 600 -28.19 -37.59 -21.73
C VAL A 600 -27.38 -37.29 -22.98
N LEU A 601 -27.74 -37.83 -24.14
CA LEU A 601 -27.07 -37.54 -25.41
C LEU A 601 -27.12 -36.04 -25.76
N ASP A 602 -28.29 -35.42 -25.65
CA ASP A 602 -28.45 -33.98 -25.90
C ASP A 602 -27.59 -33.15 -24.94
N SER A 603 -27.53 -33.56 -23.66
CA SER A 603 -26.72 -32.90 -22.63
C SER A 603 -25.22 -33.01 -22.88
N VAL A 604 -24.69 -34.21 -23.17
CA VAL A 604 -23.24 -34.41 -23.39
C VAL A 604 -22.76 -33.84 -24.72
N ASN A 605 -23.65 -33.71 -25.71
CA ASN A 605 -23.37 -33.06 -26.97
C ASN A 605 -23.10 -31.55 -26.79
N ASN A 606 -23.80 -30.89 -25.86
CA ASN A 606 -23.52 -29.49 -25.51
C ASN A 606 -22.36 -29.36 -24.50
N TYR A 607 -22.33 -30.21 -23.47
CA TYR A 607 -21.34 -30.18 -22.40
C TYR A 607 -20.88 -31.61 -22.05
N GLY A 608 -19.78 -32.08 -22.66
CA GLY A 608 -19.26 -33.44 -22.47
C GLY A 608 -19.12 -33.90 -21.01
N PRO A 609 -18.64 -33.07 -20.06
CA PRO A 609 -18.57 -33.46 -18.64
C PRO A 609 -19.93 -33.69 -17.96
N ALA A 610 -21.05 -33.38 -18.60
CA ALA A 610 -22.39 -33.73 -18.09
C ALA A 610 -22.58 -35.24 -17.90
N LEU A 611 -21.74 -36.07 -18.54
CA LEU A 611 -21.68 -37.51 -18.30
C LEU A 611 -21.53 -37.87 -16.80
N GLU A 612 -20.95 -36.99 -15.99
CA GLU A 612 -20.90 -37.11 -14.53
C GLU A 612 -22.27 -37.40 -13.90
N TYR A 613 -23.32 -36.77 -14.44
CA TYR A 613 -24.67 -36.80 -13.91
C TYR A 613 -25.55 -37.90 -14.51
N ALA A 614 -25.09 -38.59 -15.55
CA ALA A 614 -25.82 -39.72 -16.13
C ALA A 614 -25.87 -40.92 -15.16
N SER A 615 -26.80 -41.84 -15.39
CA SER A 615 -26.84 -43.11 -14.67
C SER A 615 -25.57 -43.94 -14.92
N GLU A 616 -25.22 -44.83 -13.98
CA GLU A 616 -24.07 -45.73 -14.13
C GLU A 616 -24.19 -46.61 -15.39
N ARG A 617 -25.42 -46.99 -15.76
CA ARG A 617 -25.71 -47.72 -17.01
C ARG A 617 -25.30 -46.91 -18.25
N LEU A 618 -25.59 -45.61 -18.28
CA LEU A 618 -25.25 -44.74 -19.43
C LEU A 618 -23.79 -44.27 -19.42
N LYS A 619 -23.15 -44.17 -18.25
CA LYS A 619 -21.68 -44.00 -18.13
C LYS A 619 -20.90 -45.20 -18.68
N ASP A 620 -21.57 -46.32 -18.88
CA ASP A 620 -21.02 -47.56 -19.40
C ASP A 620 -21.51 -47.87 -20.84
N ASP A 621 -22.45 -47.07 -21.37
CA ASP A 621 -22.92 -47.16 -22.76
C ASP A 621 -21.88 -46.54 -23.69
N LYS A 622 -21.30 -47.39 -24.54
CA LYS A 622 -20.22 -47.00 -25.46
C LYS A 622 -20.61 -45.82 -26.35
N PHE A 623 -21.84 -45.75 -26.83
CA PHE A 623 -22.28 -44.69 -27.73
C PHE A 623 -22.38 -43.35 -27.00
N VAL A 624 -22.99 -43.33 -25.81
CA VAL A 624 -23.09 -42.13 -24.98
C VAL A 624 -21.71 -41.61 -24.56
N VAL A 625 -20.83 -42.50 -24.13
CA VAL A 625 -19.48 -42.11 -23.72
C VAL A 625 -18.67 -41.60 -24.90
N LEU A 626 -18.78 -42.22 -26.08
CA LEU A 626 -18.13 -41.72 -27.30
C LEU A 626 -18.56 -40.31 -27.65
N GLU A 627 -19.87 -40.01 -27.54
CA GLU A 627 -20.42 -38.68 -27.77
C GLU A 627 -19.92 -37.65 -26.75
N ALA A 628 -19.81 -38.05 -25.48
CA ALA A 628 -19.30 -37.16 -24.44
C ALA A 628 -17.80 -36.83 -24.63
N VAL A 629 -16.98 -37.84 -24.95
CA VAL A 629 -15.54 -37.64 -25.11
C VAL A 629 -15.14 -37.02 -26.45
N SER A 630 -15.99 -37.10 -27.47
CA SER A 630 -15.78 -36.40 -28.75
C SER A 630 -15.89 -34.88 -28.57
N HIS A 631 -16.78 -34.43 -27.68
CA HIS A 631 -16.99 -33.03 -27.33
C HIS A 631 -16.04 -32.53 -26.23
N SER A 632 -15.66 -33.38 -25.26
CA SER A 632 -14.66 -33.05 -24.25
C SER A 632 -13.90 -34.29 -23.77
N GLY A 633 -12.60 -34.38 -24.07
CA GLY A 633 -11.78 -35.51 -23.61
C GLY A 633 -11.72 -35.66 -22.08
N HIS A 634 -11.95 -34.58 -21.33
CA HIS A 634 -12.08 -34.62 -19.86
C HIS A 634 -13.28 -35.48 -19.39
N ALA A 635 -14.32 -35.64 -20.22
CA ALA A 635 -15.49 -36.46 -19.90
C ALA A 635 -15.13 -37.92 -19.63
N LEU A 636 -13.99 -38.40 -20.14
CA LEU A 636 -13.47 -39.75 -19.87
C LEU A 636 -13.33 -40.05 -18.37
N LYS A 637 -13.05 -39.02 -17.56
CA LYS A 637 -12.99 -39.11 -16.09
C LYS A 637 -14.26 -39.73 -15.49
N TYR A 638 -15.43 -39.46 -16.09
CA TYR A 638 -16.73 -39.83 -15.58
C TYR A 638 -17.28 -41.13 -16.19
N ALA A 639 -16.59 -41.70 -17.17
CA ALA A 639 -16.99 -42.97 -17.77
C ALA A 639 -16.68 -44.15 -16.85
N SER A 640 -17.38 -45.27 -17.05
CA SER A 640 -17.12 -46.52 -16.32
C SER A 640 -15.68 -46.99 -16.49
N GLU A 641 -15.17 -47.81 -15.56
CA GLU A 641 -13.85 -48.43 -15.69
C GLU A 641 -13.67 -49.18 -17.01
N ARG A 642 -14.71 -49.89 -17.46
CA ARG A 642 -14.70 -50.59 -18.75
C ARG A 642 -14.52 -49.64 -19.92
N MET A 643 -15.15 -48.46 -19.90
CA MET A 643 -15.02 -47.45 -20.95
C MET A 643 -13.67 -46.74 -20.90
N ARG A 644 -13.10 -46.52 -19.70
CA ARG A 644 -11.76 -45.98 -19.49
C ARG A 644 -10.64 -46.96 -19.92
N ASP A 645 -10.96 -48.24 -20.08
CA ASP A 645 -10.10 -49.29 -20.64
C ASP A 645 -10.48 -49.66 -22.09
N ASN A 646 -11.32 -48.87 -22.76
CA ASN A 646 -11.71 -49.10 -24.15
C ASN A 646 -10.82 -48.33 -25.14
N ASN A 647 -10.08 -49.05 -26.00
CA ASN A 647 -9.17 -48.45 -27.00
C ASN A 647 -9.83 -47.36 -27.85
N SER A 648 -11.04 -47.59 -28.36
CA SER A 648 -11.73 -46.62 -29.23
C SER A 648 -12.17 -45.37 -28.48
N VAL A 649 -12.70 -45.51 -27.26
CA VAL A 649 -13.12 -44.38 -26.42
C VAL A 649 -11.91 -43.55 -26.00
N VAL A 650 -10.87 -44.20 -25.46
CA VAL A 650 -9.66 -43.52 -24.97
C VAL A 650 -8.94 -42.81 -26.11
N SER A 651 -8.82 -43.43 -27.29
CA SER A 651 -8.16 -42.77 -28.43
C SER A 651 -8.91 -41.52 -28.91
N ILE A 652 -10.25 -41.53 -28.92
CA ILE A 652 -11.05 -40.35 -29.28
C ILE A 652 -10.94 -39.27 -28.18
N ALA A 653 -11.02 -39.66 -26.91
CA ALA A 653 -10.86 -38.74 -25.79
C ALA A 653 -9.49 -38.04 -25.82
N MET A 654 -8.40 -38.81 -26.06
CA MET A 654 -7.05 -38.28 -26.18
C MET A 654 -6.83 -37.41 -27.42
N LYS A 655 -7.57 -37.67 -28.50
CA LYS A 655 -7.55 -36.83 -29.71
C LYS A 655 -8.18 -35.47 -29.45
N ASN A 656 -9.22 -35.41 -28.61
CA ASN A 656 -9.86 -34.15 -28.20
C ASN A 656 -9.04 -33.40 -27.12
N ASP A 657 -8.58 -34.10 -26.08
CA ASP A 657 -7.72 -33.56 -25.01
C ASP A 657 -6.65 -34.58 -24.60
N SER A 658 -5.37 -34.25 -24.80
CA SER A 658 -4.25 -35.14 -24.48
C SER A 658 -4.14 -35.46 -22.98
N ASN A 659 -4.67 -34.61 -22.10
CA ASN A 659 -4.74 -34.87 -20.67
C ASN A 659 -5.76 -35.95 -20.30
N ALA A 660 -6.67 -36.33 -21.22
CA ALA A 660 -7.60 -37.44 -21.03
C ALA A 660 -6.86 -38.76 -20.74
N SER A 661 -5.61 -38.89 -21.20
CA SER A 661 -4.75 -40.05 -20.92
C SER A 661 -4.58 -40.35 -19.42
N ARG A 662 -4.71 -39.33 -18.54
CA ARG A 662 -4.65 -39.50 -17.08
C ARG A 662 -5.83 -40.29 -16.50
N TYR A 663 -6.93 -40.39 -17.25
CA TYR A 663 -8.13 -41.10 -16.83
C TYR A 663 -8.26 -42.49 -17.46
N ALA A 664 -7.40 -42.83 -18.42
CA ALA A 664 -7.39 -44.13 -19.07
C ALA A 664 -6.59 -45.16 -18.26
N SER A 665 -6.83 -46.45 -18.52
CA SER A 665 -5.99 -47.52 -17.97
C SER A 665 -4.57 -47.49 -18.56
N GLU A 666 -3.57 -47.88 -17.77
CA GLU A 666 -2.18 -47.97 -18.23
C GLU A 666 -2.04 -48.91 -19.44
N ARG A 667 -2.77 -50.03 -19.41
CA ARG A 667 -2.84 -51.01 -20.50
C ARG A 667 -3.17 -50.36 -21.85
N VAL A 668 -4.21 -49.54 -21.91
CA VAL A 668 -4.64 -48.89 -23.15
C VAL A 668 -3.65 -47.80 -23.59
N ILE A 669 -3.10 -47.05 -22.64
CA ILE A 669 -2.07 -46.04 -22.94
C ILE A 669 -0.83 -46.67 -23.58
N GLU A 670 -0.36 -47.82 -23.07
CA GLU A 670 0.75 -48.54 -23.67
C GLU A 670 0.44 -49.07 -25.08
N LEU A 671 -0.76 -49.61 -25.29
CA LEU A 671 -1.22 -50.08 -26.60
C LEU A 671 -1.29 -48.93 -27.63
N LEU A 672 -1.84 -47.78 -27.24
CA LEU A 672 -1.94 -46.62 -28.12
C LEU A 672 -0.57 -46.01 -28.44
N ARG A 673 0.36 -46.00 -27.48
CA ARG A 673 1.76 -45.57 -27.73
C ARG A 673 2.45 -46.46 -28.75
N LYS A 674 2.34 -47.79 -28.63
CA LYS A 674 2.93 -48.74 -29.59
C LYS A 674 2.41 -48.51 -31.01
N ASN A 675 1.12 -48.25 -31.17
CA ASN A 675 0.50 -48.01 -32.49
C ASN A 675 0.91 -46.68 -33.17
N VAL A 676 1.34 -45.67 -32.41
CA VAL A 676 1.87 -44.41 -32.98
C VAL A 676 3.28 -44.62 -33.54
N THR A 677 4.10 -45.45 -32.89
CA THR A 677 5.48 -45.74 -33.32
C THR A 677 5.54 -46.50 -34.65
N TYR A 678 4.53 -47.32 -34.97
CA TYR A 678 4.48 -48.07 -36.24
C TYR A 678 3.96 -47.27 -37.46
N LYS A 679 3.45 -46.05 -37.27
CA LYS A 679 2.97 -45.19 -38.39
C LYS A 679 4.03 -44.21 -38.93
N PHE A 680 5.22 -44.17 -38.32
CA PHE A 680 6.34 -43.29 -38.68
C PHE A 680 7.60 -44.06 -39.13
N VAL A 681 7.48 -45.36 -39.43
CA VAL A 681 8.55 -46.21 -40.00
C VAL A 681 8.22 -46.54 -41.43
#